data_AF-A0A0C9UUV6-F1
#
_entry.id   AF-A0A0C9UUV6-F1
#
_cell.length_a   1.000
_cell.length_b   1.000
_cell.length_c   1.000
_cell.angle_alpha   90.00
_cell.angle_beta   90.00
_cell.angle_gamma   90.00
#
_symmetry.space_group_name_H-M   'P 1'
#
loop_
_entity.id
_entity.type
_entity.pdbx_description
1 polymer ?
#
loop_
_entity_poly.entity_id
_entity_poly.type
_entity_poly.pdbx_seq_one_letter_code
_entity_poly.pdbx_strand_id
1 'polypeptide(L)'
;MSRHQGKKSTGGFRVRFANVSTQEANKENVEVKARQAARQILWNHLDLRPEQRTLIQALYDASENGGPGSNEIEDHHFAPSNPVQQNEAASILMTHSLDSDSLEDIGSRWSVKWSKKTGKGEKEEHRTLYQCDCGRDNTVFGSKKRHTPLAFTAVWHMLRLLYNTFPEAVFKRMPKLPLHPSVYARALAQLQEGAQSYPGQPEDLRTSNYRWILKQHDIRTLYRQYNRLIGVNMSNAAHLNIDEWLNPQSPNYNPTLTAAVFHYSPRAAAGERFEVCIATDEMKDAAWKYAYQSQVMLDGTFSICNSKLLLFIVMAVDEKAKGVPIAFLLFSAPSGNKQTSAGYDTMILAKLLQKWHEDLENHGKRPSEVLVVVTDTDLKERGALLQVFPHIWLLICKFHIWQSWRNHRNKVLKGKAPFLKEMKTRFGRLEVELLHTTDYTTACNLVAKEHQIVMAMMDDSDTKSVAERALSHLDYLQSYWLTEELWKSWSDFGRHTAAQLLAVDFNGVIPTTNHLESFNGLLKRKHLNRWQRGGRQLRADILMHVLIMKVLPSIFEQRCYEQQEESRFNDKIRNLPGGGRLINAANSPTSSSMVPVAYFCPDECRDAAAQALVQHKQIGVPEHLPEGLIFICFSAFATEYEAEAQSYRIWLGYNGVTACSCPGFEHRMVACKHMRAALLKVESLRQSGIAVPTLPIPKTESEARPQVIPTLQESPLSRAAVAVTDILGRESGAFDGEQDEESGSEPPDWGDLESSITKSVSRAGVDAQSMARLAYELQVAAPKLGDLATYIPSSSSCVTPEQLEDLTCFHQNLVDLAEKMTNLILDARNHQVKPSLKPLARLTNVSQPLPSTSLKRPGSPLQHTRPIPVPFSPEKAQKRKQSYAPH
;
A
#
# COMPACT_ATOMS: atom_id res chain seq x y z
N MET A 1 20.89 -60.29 -24.85
CA MET A 1 22.03 -60.72 -24.02
C MET A 1 21.84 -60.22 -22.59
N SER A 2 21.77 -61.16 -21.65
CA SER A 2 21.99 -61.11 -20.19
C SER A 2 22.11 -59.75 -19.46
N ARG A 3 21.23 -59.51 -18.47
CA ARG A 3 21.53 -59.50 -17.01
C ARG A 3 20.46 -58.73 -16.22
N HIS A 4 19.57 -59.45 -15.54
CA HIS A 4 19.14 -59.06 -14.19
C HIS A 4 18.92 -60.31 -13.35
N GLN A 5 19.86 -60.52 -12.42
CA GLN A 5 19.84 -61.59 -11.44
C GLN A 5 18.82 -61.28 -10.35
N GLY A 6 17.93 -62.25 -10.10
CA GLY A 6 17.01 -62.25 -8.98
C GLY A 6 17.73 -62.47 -7.65
N LYS A 7 17.33 -61.70 -6.64
CA LYS A 7 17.67 -61.95 -5.23
C LYS A 7 16.47 -62.66 -4.60
N LYS A 8 16.63 -63.96 -4.31
CA LYS A 8 15.67 -64.77 -3.55
C LYS A 8 15.66 -64.27 -2.09
N SER A 9 14.49 -63.84 -1.62
CA SER A 9 14.22 -63.59 -0.20
C SER A 9 13.50 -64.80 0.38
N THR A 10 14.23 -65.62 1.14
CA THR A 10 13.69 -66.68 2.00
C THR A 10 13.14 -66.03 3.28
N GLY A 11 11.85 -65.72 3.30
CA GLY A 11 11.12 -65.36 4.51
C GLY A 11 10.07 -66.44 4.79
N GLY A 12 10.38 -67.36 5.71
CA GLY A 12 9.40 -68.34 6.18
C GLY A 12 8.19 -67.64 6.80
N PHE A 13 7.00 -67.97 6.32
CA PHE A 13 5.74 -67.51 6.92
C PHE A 13 5.62 -68.12 8.33
N ARG A 14 5.86 -67.29 9.35
CA ARG A 14 5.53 -67.63 10.73
C ARG A 14 4.08 -67.24 10.96
N VAL A 15 3.17 -68.20 10.82
CA VAL A 15 1.76 -68.04 11.17
C VAL A 15 1.69 -67.79 12.68
N ARG A 16 1.43 -66.54 13.09
CA ARG A 16 1.07 -66.22 14.46
C ARG A 16 -0.44 -66.42 14.58
N PHE A 17 -0.85 -67.42 15.34
CA PHE A 17 -2.24 -67.53 15.78
C PHE A 17 -2.54 -66.30 16.65
N ALA A 18 -3.40 -65.42 16.17
CA ALA A 18 -3.93 -64.32 16.96
C ALA A 18 -5.16 -64.83 17.70
N ASN A 19 -5.15 -64.73 19.04
CA ASN A 19 -6.38 -64.88 19.82
C ASN A 19 -7.25 -63.68 19.50
N VAL A 20 -8.20 -63.86 18.58
CA VAL A 20 -9.26 -62.90 18.26
C VAL A 20 -10.48 -63.22 19.13
N SER A 21 -11.18 -62.19 19.59
CA SER A 21 -12.47 -62.36 20.26
C SER A 21 -13.49 -62.96 19.29
N THR A 22 -14.55 -63.57 19.82
CA THR A 22 -15.63 -64.17 19.01
C THR A 22 -16.25 -63.16 18.04
N GLN A 23 -16.32 -61.88 18.43
CA GLN A 23 -16.83 -60.77 17.61
C GLN A 23 -15.86 -60.39 16.47
N GLU A 24 -14.55 -60.32 16.74
CA GLU A 24 -13.52 -60.09 15.71
C GLU A 24 -13.43 -61.26 14.72
N ALA A 25 -13.58 -62.50 15.20
CA ALA A 25 -13.64 -63.71 14.35
C ALA A 25 -14.85 -63.69 13.39
N ASN A 26 -15.93 -63.03 13.81
CA ASN A 26 -17.15 -62.82 13.01
C ASN A 26 -17.07 -61.63 12.04
N LYS A 27 -15.89 -60.98 11.89
CA LYS A 27 -15.67 -59.78 11.06
C LYS A 27 -16.50 -58.55 11.47
N GLU A 28 -16.99 -58.50 12.70
CA GLU A 28 -17.58 -57.28 13.23
C GLU A 28 -16.46 -56.24 13.45
N ASN A 29 -16.71 -54.98 13.12
CA ASN A 29 -15.77 -53.87 13.38
C ASN A 29 -15.74 -53.60 14.89
N VAL A 30 -14.96 -54.40 15.62
CA VAL A 30 -14.72 -54.18 17.04
C VAL A 30 -13.60 -53.15 17.17
N GLU A 31 -13.83 -52.11 17.97
CA GLU A 31 -12.80 -51.13 18.30
C GLU A 31 -11.63 -51.84 18.98
N VAL A 32 -10.45 -51.81 18.36
CA VAL A 32 -9.25 -52.49 18.86
C VAL A 32 -8.92 -51.92 20.22
N LYS A 33 -9.03 -52.72 21.29
CA LYS A 33 -8.71 -52.27 22.65
C LYS A 33 -7.28 -51.69 22.66
N ALA A 34 -7.06 -50.57 23.34
CA ALA A 34 -5.76 -49.89 23.43
C ALA A 34 -4.61 -50.87 23.74
N ARG A 35 -4.86 -51.86 24.59
CA ARG A 35 -3.93 -52.96 24.95
C ARG A 35 -3.53 -53.86 23.77
N GLN A 36 -4.43 -54.14 22.85
CA GLN A 36 -4.17 -54.91 21.62
C GLN A 36 -3.44 -54.04 20.57
N ALA A 37 -3.79 -52.75 20.47
CA ALA A 37 -3.05 -51.79 19.64
C ALA A 37 -1.61 -51.58 20.16
N ALA A 38 -1.43 -51.67 21.48
CA ALA A 38 -0.16 -51.66 22.19
C ALA A 38 0.70 -52.94 21.99
N ARG A 39 0.17 -54.03 21.43
CA ARG A 39 1.00 -55.21 21.10
C ARG A 39 2.04 -54.96 20.00
N GLN A 40 1.93 -53.83 19.30
CA GLN A 40 2.94 -53.33 18.38
C GLN A 40 3.80 -52.23 19.00
N ILE A 41 3.92 -52.12 20.33
CA ILE A 41 4.78 -51.10 20.90
C ILE A 41 6.23 -51.37 20.47
N LEU A 42 6.77 -50.35 19.83
CA LEU A 42 8.08 -50.28 19.21
C LEU A 42 9.17 -50.05 20.26
N TRP A 43 9.25 -50.92 21.28
CA TRP A 43 10.24 -50.85 22.37
C TRP A 43 11.68 -50.85 21.88
N ASN A 44 11.91 -51.44 20.71
CA ASN A 44 13.19 -51.42 20.02
C ASN A 44 13.66 -50.00 19.66
N HIS A 45 12.75 -49.02 19.60
CA HIS A 45 13.06 -47.61 19.36
C HIS A 45 13.32 -46.80 20.63
N LEU A 46 13.03 -47.34 21.83
CA LEU A 46 13.42 -46.70 23.09
C LEU A 46 14.91 -46.99 23.36
N ASP A 47 15.64 -45.98 23.87
CA ASP A 47 17.07 -46.16 24.17
C ASP A 47 17.30 -46.89 25.52
N LEU A 48 16.85 -48.14 25.62
CA LEU A 48 16.87 -48.93 26.85
C LEU A 48 18.12 -49.81 26.96
N ARG A 49 18.62 -50.01 28.18
CA ARG A 49 19.58 -51.08 28.47
C ARG A 49 18.90 -52.45 28.33
N PRO A 50 19.62 -53.54 27.99
CA PRO A 50 19.07 -54.88 27.92
C PRO A 50 18.26 -55.26 29.18
N GLU A 51 18.79 -54.97 30.37
CA GLU A 51 18.08 -55.18 31.64
C GLU A 51 16.77 -54.39 31.73
N GLN A 52 16.77 -53.11 31.34
CA GLN A 52 15.55 -52.28 31.35
C GLN A 52 14.54 -52.77 30.33
N ARG A 53 15.00 -53.26 29.18
CA ARG A 53 14.15 -53.88 28.17
C ARG A 53 13.52 -55.16 28.72
N THR A 54 14.29 -56.00 29.42
CA THR A 54 13.77 -57.19 30.09
C THR A 54 12.77 -56.83 31.20
N LEU A 55 13.02 -55.77 31.99
CA LEU A 55 12.11 -55.30 33.03
C LEU A 55 10.80 -54.75 32.45
N ILE A 56 10.87 -53.91 31.41
CA ILE A 56 9.68 -53.41 30.73
C ILE A 56 8.91 -54.55 30.07
N GLN A 57 9.60 -55.50 29.43
CA GLN A 57 8.96 -56.68 28.86
C GLN A 57 8.27 -57.50 29.96
N ALA A 58 8.93 -57.73 31.09
CA ALA A 58 8.35 -58.45 32.23
C ALA A 58 7.15 -57.71 32.84
N LEU A 59 7.15 -56.37 32.91
CA LEU A 59 6.01 -55.57 33.36
C LEU A 59 4.80 -55.75 32.43
N TYR A 60 5.02 -55.71 31.11
CA TYR A 60 3.95 -55.94 30.14
C TYR A 60 3.46 -57.40 30.14
N ASP A 61 4.38 -58.37 30.24
CA ASP A 61 4.04 -59.80 30.31
C ASP A 61 3.28 -60.13 31.61
N ALA A 62 3.68 -59.54 32.75
CA ALA A 62 2.97 -59.65 34.02
C ALA A 62 1.58 -58.99 33.94
N SER A 63 1.48 -57.84 33.26
CA SER A 63 0.21 -57.17 33.01
C SER A 63 -0.74 -58.00 32.13
N GLU A 64 -0.24 -58.75 31.13
CA GLU A 64 -1.07 -59.62 30.30
C GLU A 64 -1.56 -60.86 31.06
N ASN A 65 -0.75 -61.38 32.00
CA ASN A 65 -1.06 -62.59 32.76
C ASN A 65 -1.73 -62.33 34.12
N GLY A 66 -2.09 -61.08 34.43
CA GLY A 66 -2.71 -60.70 35.71
C GLY A 66 -1.78 -60.88 36.93
N GLY A 67 -0.46 -60.85 36.72
CA GLY A 67 0.54 -60.99 37.76
C GLY A 67 0.64 -59.78 38.70
N PRO A 68 1.31 -59.92 39.85
CA PRO A 68 1.60 -58.80 40.75
C PRO A 68 2.44 -57.75 40.03
N GLY A 69 1.94 -56.52 39.95
CA GLY A 69 2.53 -55.41 39.16
C GLY A 69 1.65 -54.93 38.00
N SER A 70 0.55 -55.63 37.69
CA SER A 70 -0.38 -55.25 36.60
C SER A 70 -1.07 -53.88 36.78
N ASN A 71 -1.06 -53.32 37.98
CA ASN A 71 -1.64 -52.00 38.29
C ASN A 71 -0.68 -50.81 38.01
N GLU A 72 0.58 -51.06 37.61
CA GLU A 72 1.56 -49.99 37.38
C GLU A 72 1.48 -49.38 35.96
N ILE A 73 0.75 -50.01 35.04
CA ILE A 73 0.56 -49.51 33.67
C ILE A 73 -0.83 -48.90 33.55
N GLU A 74 -0.87 -47.59 33.35
CA GLU A 74 -2.11 -46.86 33.07
C GLU A 74 -2.36 -46.77 31.56
N ASP A 75 -3.52 -47.26 31.12
CA ASP A 75 -3.99 -47.14 29.74
C ASP A 75 -5.23 -46.24 29.72
N HIS A 76 -5.15 -45.12 29.00
CA HIS A 76 -6.24 -44.15 28.85
C HIS A 76 -6.76 -44.15 27.41
N HIS A 77 -8.09 -44.16 27.22
CA HIS A 77 -8.72 -44.16 25.89
C HIS A 77 -9.81 -43.08 25.81
N PHE A 78 -9.74 -42.26 24.75
CA PHE A 78 -10.62 -41.10 24.58
C PHE A 78 -11.28 -41.12 23.20
N ALA A 79 -12.60 -40.99 23.16
CA ALA A 79 -13.36 -40.95 21.92
C ALA A 79 -13.13 -39.61 21.19
N PRO A 80 -12.76 -39.60 19.90
CA PRO A 80 -12.46 -38.38 19.14
C PRO A 80 -13.69 -37.49 18.95
N SER A 81 -14.89 -38.07 18.97
CA SER A 81 -16.16 -37.36 18.81
C SER A 81 -16.72 -36.78 20.11
N ASN A 82 -16.12 -37.08 21.27
CA ASN A 82 -16.61 -36.62 22.57
C ASN A 82 -15.76 -35.47 23.11
N PRO A 83 -16.26 -34.21 23.10
CA PRO A 83 -15.48 -33.05 23.52
C PRO A 83 -15.06 -33.09 24.99
N VAL A 84 -15.85 -33.74 25.87
CA VAL A 84 -15.50 -33.90 27.29
C VAL A 84 -14.28 -34.80 27.44
N GLN A 85 -14.26 -35.93 26.73
CA GLN A 85 -13.11 -36.84 26.73
C GLN A 85 -11.88 -36.26 26.04
N GLN A 86 -12.07 -35.41 25.01
CA GLN A 86 -10.94 -34.69 24.40
C GLN A 86 -10.34 -33.65 25.34
N ASN A 87 -11.15 -32.96 26.14
CA ASN A 87 -10.66 -32.05 27.18
C ASN A 87 -9.92 -32.80 28.29
N GLU A 88 -10.41 -33.99 28.69
CA GLU A 88 -9.72 -34.86 29.63
C GLU A 88 -8.38 -35.35 29.08
N ALA A 89 -8.34 -35.80 27.82
CA ALA A 89 -7.11 -36.18 27.13
C ALA A 89 -6.09 -35.02 27.11
N ALA A 90 -6.54 -33.81 26.77
CA ALA A 90 -5.70 -32.61 26.78
C ALA A 90 -5.16 -32.31 28.19
N SER A 91 -5.99 -32.47 29.23
CA SER A 91 -5.59 -32.29 30.63
C SER A 91 -4.53 -33.30 31.07
N ILE A 92 -4.68 -34.58 30.71
CA ILE A 92 -3.67 -35.62 31.01
C ILE A 92 -2.35 -35.31 30.29
N LEU A 93 -2.41 -34.97 28.99
CA LEU A 93 -1.22 -34.58 28.23
C LEU A 93 -0.53 -33.36 28.86
N MET A 94 -1.28 -32.34 29.25
CA MET A 94 -0.76 -31.15 29.93
C MET A 94 -0.12 -31.49 31.29
N THR A 95 -0.77 -32.35 32.09
CA THR A 95 -0.27 -32.79 33.41
C THR A 95 1.09 -33.50 33.30
N HIS A 96 1.31 -34.23 32.20
CA HIS A 96 2.59 -34.89 31.92
C HIS A 96 3.58 -34.04 31.12
N SER A 97 3.21 -32.82 30.72
CA SER A 97 3.98 -31.94 29.82
C SER A 97 4.20 -32.55 28.43
N LEU A 98 3.20 -33.28 27.93
CA LEU A 98 3.12 -33.91 26.61
C LEU A 98 2.12 -33.19 25.67
N ASP A 99 1.55 -32.06 26.09
CA ASP A 99 0.77 -31.20 25.20
C ASP A 99 1.69 -30.53 24.16
N SER A 100 1.10 -30.04 23.07
CA SER A 100 1.86 -29.47 21.95
C SER A 100 2.73 -28.28 22.35
N ASP A 101 2.28 -27.44 23.29
CA ASP A 101 3.04 -26.26 23.73
C ASP A 101 4.24 -26.69 24.60
N SER A 102 4.04 -27.64 25.52
CA SER A 102 5.11 -28.19 26.35
C SER A 102 6.15 -28.98 25.55
N LEU A 103 5.74 -29.72 24.51
CA LEU A 103 6.64 -30.49 23.65
C LEU A 103 7.48 -29.58 22.74
N GLU A 104 6.94 -28.43 22.33
CA GLU A 104 7.67 -27.42 21.55
C GLU A 104 8.56 -26.51 22.41
N ASP A 105 8.37 -26.50 23.73
CA ASP A 105 9.23 -25.77 24.64
C ASP A 105 10.67 -26.30 24.56
N ILE A 106 11.62 -25.37 24.51
CA ILE A 106 13.06 -25.64 24.49
C ILE A 106 13.50 -26.39 25.77
N GLY A 107 12.73 -26.25 26.87
CA GLY A 107 12.91 -26.97 28.13
C GLY A 107 12.17 -28.31 28.21
N SER A 108 11.54 -28.79 27.13
CA SER A 108 10.82 -30.08 27.13
C SER A 108 11.74 -31.21 27.58
N ARG A 109 11.29 -31.96 28.59
CA ARG A 109 12.00 -33.15 29.09
C ARG A 109 11.72 -34.39 28.25
N TRP A 110 10.94 -34.29 27.18
CA TRP A 110 10.48 -35.43 26.38
C TRP A 110 11.09 -35.36 24.97
N SER A 111 11.64 -36.49 24.50
CA SER A 111 12.00 -36.66 23.09
C SER A 111 11.09 -37.64 22.38
N VAL A 112 10.83 -37.34 21.11
CA VAL A 112 10.14 -38.25 20.18
C VAL A 112 11.15 -39.30 19.72
N LYS A 113 10.91 -40.56 20.07
CA LYS A 113 11.75 -41.70 19.64
C LYS A 113 11.25 -42.34 18.35
N TRP A 114 9.95 -42.26 18.12
CA TRP A 114 9.34 -42.75 16.91
C TRP A 114 8.03 -42.04 16.66
N SER A 115 7.69 -41.84 15.40
CA SER A 115 6.39 -41.31 15.02
C SER A 115 5.97 -41.84 13.66
N LYS A 116 4.69 -42.14 13.51
CA LYS A 116 4.10 -42.55 12.24
C LYS A 116 2.72 -41.95 12.08
N LYS A 117 2.49 -41.40 10.89
CA LYS A 117 1.19 -40.94 10.43
C LYS A 117 0.61 -41.99 9.49
N THR A 118 -0.65 -42.34 9.70
CA THR A 118 -1.41 -43.28 8.85
C THR A 118 -2.77 -42.69 8.52
N GLY A 119 -3.30 -42.97 7.33
CA GLY A 119 -4.57 -42.40 6.87
C GLY A 119 -4.43 -41.08 6.12
N LYS A 120 -5.56 -40.47 5.75
CA LYS A 120 -5.67 -39.16 5.08
C LYS A 120 -6.94 -38.43 5.55
N GLY A 121 -6.85 -37.11 5.71
CA GLY A 121 -8.00 -36.26 6.08
C GLY A 121 -8.46 -36.50 7.52
N GLU A 122 -9.78 -36.55 7.74
CA GLU A 122 -10.39 -36.75 9.07
C GLU A 122 -10.07 -38.12 9.70
N LYS A 123 -9.49 -39.04 8.93
CA LYS A 123 -9.02 -40.36 9.38
C LYS A 123 -7.49 -40.44 9.51
N GLU A 124 -6.80 -39.29 9.60
CA GLU A 124 -5.36 -39.28 9.88
C GLU A 124 -5.12 -39.65 11.35
N GLU A 125 -4.52 -40.82 11.56
CA GLU A 125 -4.01 -41.26 12.86
C GLU A 125 -2.53 -40.87 12.99
N HIS A 126 -2.18 -40.21 14.09
CA HIS A 126 -0.80 -39.89 14.43
C HIS A 126 -0.40 -40.67 15.68
N ARG A 127 0.56 -41.59 15.53
CA ARG A 127 1.14 -42.35 16.65
C ARG A 127 2.53 -41.83 16.94
N THR A 128 2.79 -41.48 18.19
CA THR A 128 4.09 -40.94 18.62
C THR A 128 4.53 -41.62 19.92
N LEU A 129 5.78 -42.07 19.96
CA LEU A 129 6.43 -42.66 21.12
C LEU A 129 7.36 -41.63 21.77
N TYR A 130 7.01 -41.21 22.98
CA TYR A 130 7.80 -40.27 23.76
C TYR A 130 8.66 -40.99 24.79
N GLN A 131 9.85 -40.45 25.06
CA GLN A 131 10.71 -40.91 26.15
C GLN A 131 11.18 -39.69 26.95
N CYS A 132 11.05 -39.75 28.28
CA CYS A 132 11.61 -38.70 29.13
C CYS A 132 13.13 -38.78 29.07
N ASP A 133 13.77 -37.68 28.70
CA ASP A 133 15.21 -37.49 28.70
C ASP A 133 15.73 -37.01 30.05
N CYS A 134 14.86 -36.93 31.05
CA CYS A 134 15.20 -36.69 32.44
C CYS A 134 16.09 -37.83 32.99
N GLY A 135 17.40 -37.80 32.69
CA GLY A 135 18.41 -38.69 33.26
C GLY A 135 19.40 -39.36 32.28
N ARG A 136 19.59 -38.88 31.05
CA ARG A 136 20.61 -39.41 30.12
C ARG A 136 21.75 -38.44 29.80
N ASP A 137 22.93 -39.01 29.62
CA ASP A 137 24.08 -38.36 29.00
C ASP A 137 23.86 -38.29 27.47
N ASN A 138 23.51 -37.12 26.98
CA ASN A 138 23.17 -36.88 25.57
C ASN A 138 24.43 -36.69 24.69
N THR A 139 25.62 -37.02 25.19
CA THR A 139 26.87 -36.80 24.47
C THR A 139 27.34 -37.96 23.62
N VAL A 140 26.84 -39.18 23.84
CA VAL A 140 27.16 -40.38 23.05
C VAL A 140 25.89 -41.19 22.78
N PHE A 141 25.57 -41.44 21.51
CA PHE A 141 24.44 -42.29 21.12
C PHE A 141 24.66 -43.73 21.65
N GLY A 142 23.92 -44.13 22.69
CA GLY A 142 23.94 -45.49 23.26
C GLY A 142 24.53 -45.69 24.67
N SER A 143 24.84 -44.64 25.44
CA SER A 143 25.41 -44.77 26.80
C SER A 143 24.43 -45.38 27.84
N LYS A 144 24.94 -46.25 28.71
CA LYS A 144 24.20 -47.01 29.74
C LYS A 144 24.43 -46.52 31.20
N LYS A 145 25.23 -45.48 31.43
CA LYS A 145 25.48 -44.94 32.78
C LYS A 145 24.55 -43.76 33.08
N ARG A 146 23.85 -43.82 34.21
CA ARG A 146 23.01 -42.74 34.74
C ARG A 146 23.87 -41.85 35.63
N HIS A 147 23.89 -40.55 35.37
CA HIS A 147 24.16 -39.54 36.39
C HIS A 147 23.27 -38.34 36.12
N THR A 148 22.40 -38.04 37.09
CA THR A 148 21.66 -36.78 37.14
C THR A 148 22.65 -35.63 37.46
N PRO A 149 22.47 -34.44 36.87
CA PRO A 149 23.34 -33.28 37.13
C PRO A 149 23.07 -32.59 38.47
N LEU A 150 22.12 -33.07 39.26
CA LEU A 150 21.89 -32.70 40.66
C LEU A 150 21.56 -33.97 41.46
N ALA A 151 22.19 -34.16 42.61
CA ALA A 151 21.83 -35.22 43.54
C ALA A 151 20.43 -34.94 44.11
N PHE A 152 19.46 -35.76 43.75
CA PHE A 152 18.25 -35.95 44.54
C PHE A 152 18.14 -37.45 44.79
N THR A 153 18.64 -37.89 45.93
CA THR A 153 18.09 -39.07 46.59
C THR A 153 16.79 -38.64 47.25
N ALA A 154 15.73 -39.41 47.02
CA ALA A 154 14.41 -39.24 47.59
C ALA A 154 14.48 -39.16 49.14
N VAL A 155 13.49 -38.70 49.89
CA VAL A 155 12.02 -38.75 49.79
C VAL A 155 11.51 -37.68 50.78
N TRP A 156 10.38 -36.98 50.54
CA TRP A 156 9.64 -36.12 51.52
C TRP A 156 10.48 -35.16 52.42
N HIS A 157 10.22 -33.85 52.33
CA HIS A 157 10.61 -32.79 53.29
C HIS A 157 12.11 -32.45 53.56
N MET A 158 12.35 -31.13 53.60
CA MET A 158 13.35 -30.35 54.39
C MET A 158 14.84 -30.21 53.97
N LEU A 159 15.18 -28.95 53.60
CA LEU A 159 16.34 -28.09 53.92
C LEU A 159 17.82 -28.37 53.48
N ARG A 160 18.43 -27.26 53.01
CA ARG A 160 19.81 -26.72 53.13
C ARG A 160 21.02 -27.32 52.36
N LEU A 161 21.52 -26.49 51.43
CA LEU A 161 22.89 -26.21 50.95
C LEU A 161 24.07 -27.11 51.41
N LEU A 162 24.88 -27.58 50.45
CA LEU A 162 26.35 -27.35 50.38
C LEU A 162 26.95 -27.82 49.04
N TYR A 163 27.96 -27.06 48.58
CA TYR A 163 28.76 -27.21 47.35
C TYR A 163 29.56 -28.53 47.31
N ASN A 164 29.74 -29.12 46.12
CA ASN A 164 30.94 -29.93 45.83
C ASN A 164 31.36 -29.82 44.36
N THR A 165 32.66 -29.62 44.18
CA THR A 165 33.41 -29.29 42.98
C THR A 165 33.75 -30.53 42.14
N PHE A 166 33.35 -30.56 40.87
CA PHE A 166 33.93 -31.44 39.84
C PHE A 166 34.84 -30.60 38.92
N PRO A 167 36.18 -30.78 38.96
CA PRO A 167 37.13 -29.88 38.28
C PRO A 167 37.18 -29.96 36.75
N GLU A 168 36.52 -30.94 36.11
CA GLU A 168 36.70 -31.24 34.67
C GLU A 168 35.39 -31.38 33.88
N ALA A 169 34.30 -30.77 34.36
CA ALA A 169 33.05 -30.73 33.62
C ALA A 169 33.10 -29.66 32.51
N VAL A 170 33.27 -30.08 31.26
CA VAL A 170 33.23 -29.18 30.09
C VAL A 170 31.78 -28.94 29.66
N PHE A 171 31.34 -27.68 29.66
CA PHE A 171 30.02 -27.29 29.15
C PHE A 171 29.89 -27.63 27.66
N LYS A 172 29.07 -28.64 27.30
CA LYS A 172 28.82 -28.99 25.88
C LYS A 172 27.95 -27.97 25.15
N ARG A 173 27.18 -27.17 25.88
CA ARG A 173 26.45 -26.02 25.34
C ARG A 173 26.33 -24.98 26.45
N MET A 174 26.60 -23.71 26.13
CA MET A 174 26.29 -22.64 27.08
C MET A 174 24.80 -22.71 27.44
N PRO A 175 24.44 -22.79 28.74
CA PRO A 175 23.05 -22.65 29.14
C PRO A 175 22.54 -21.30 28.64
N LYS A 176 21.34 -21.30 28.05
CA LYS A 176 20.75 -20.07 27.51
C LYS A 176 20.41 -19.16 28.70
N LEU A 177 21.08 -18.02 28.79
CA LEU A 177 20.72 -16.98 29.74
C LEU A 177 19.29 -16.48 29.43
N PRO A 178 18.35 -16.58 30.39
CA PRO A 178 16.99 -16.08 30.20
C PRO A 178 17.01 -14.57 29.99
N LEU A 179 16.08 -14.06 29.18
CA LEU A 179 15.94 -12.61 29.01
C LEU A 179 15.42 -12.00 30.31
N HIS A 180 16.01 -10.89 30.75
CA HIS A 180 15.56 -10.24 31.99
C HIS A 180 14.11 -9.73 31.86
N PRO A 181 13.23 -9.89 32.86
CA PRO A 181 11.85 -9.41 32.79
C PRO A 181 11.72 -7.91 32.52
N SER A 182 12.63 -7.07 33.04
CA SER A 182 12.60 -5.63 32.76
C SER A 182 12.90 -5.30 31.30
N VAL A 183 13.59 -6.19 30.56
CA VAL A 183 13.78 -6.04 29.11
C VAL A 183 12.48 -6.28 28.37
N TYR A 184 11.67 -7.26 28.78
CA TYR A 184 10.31 -7.42 28.25
C TYR A 184 9.43 -6.22 28.60
N ALA A 185 9.42 -5.80 29.87
CA ALA A 185 8.61 -4.66 30.31
C ALA A 185 8.97 -3.38 29.55
N ARG A 186 10.27 -3.10 29.38
CA ARG A 186 10.72 -1.96 28.57
C ARG A 186 10.52 -2.16 27.08
N ALA A 187 10.70 -3.34 26.51
CA ALA A 187 10.41 -3.57 25.10
C ALA A 187 8.91 -3.43 24.79
N LEU A 188 8.04 -3.83 25.72
CA LEU A 188 6.59 -3.62 25.64
C LEU A 188 6.24 -2.13 25.77
N ALA A 189 6.86 -1.42 26.72
CA ALA A 189 6.74 0.02 26.84
C ALA A 189 7.31 0.73 25.60
N GLN A 190 8.40 0.25 25.00
CA GLN A 190 9.02 0.82 23.80
C GLN A 190 8.16 0.64 22.56
N LEU A 191 7.44 -0.50 22.46
CA LEU A 191 6.39 -0.67 21.46
C LEU A 191 5.24 0.35 21.64
N GLN A 192 5.11 0.95 22.83
CA GLN A 192 4.13 2.00 23.15
C GLN A 192 4.72 3.43 23.08
N GLU A 193 5.98 3.65 23.45
CA GLU A 193 6.52 4.96 23.89
C GLU A 193 7.98 5.30 23.44
N GLY A 194 8.76 4.38 22.83
CA GLY A 194 10.16 4.65 22.40
C GLY A 194 11.27 4.39 23.46
N ALA A 195 12.56 4.41 23.05
CA ALA A 195 13.69 3.72 23.74
C ALA A 195 14.46 4.51 24.83
N GLN A 196 14.79 3.81 25.94
CA GLN A 196 15.68 4.20 27.04
C GLN A 196 16.30 2.96 27.73
N SER A 197 17.27 3.18 28.63
CA SER A 197 17.97 2.20 29.47
C SER A 197 17.05 1.28 30.31
N TYR A 198 17.48 0.04 30.57
CA TYR A 198 16.72 -0.96 31.35
C TYR A 198 16.92 -0.79 32.86
N PRO A 199 15.84 -0.63 33.65
CA PRO A 199 15.94 -0.63 35.11
C PRO A 199 16.60 -1.91 35.61
N GLY A 200 17.64 -1.75 36.45
CA GLY A 200 18.37 -2.85 37.06
C GLY A 200 19.44 -3.50 36.18
N GLN A 201 19.74 -2.94 35.00
CA GLN A 201 20.86 -3.41 34.19
C GLN A 201 22.18 -3.09 34.92
N PRO A 202 23.01 -4.09 35.26
CA PRO A 202 24.30 -3.82 35.88
C PRO A 202 25.22 -3.11 34.87
N GLU A 203 26.10 -2.23 35.37
CA GLU A 203 27.11 -1.56 34.53
C GLU A 203 28.01 -2.58 33.81
N ASP A 204 28.34 -3.69 34.48
CA ASP A 204 29.01 -4.83 33.87
C ASP A 204 28.03 -5.98 33.58
N LEU A 205 27.68 -6.15 32.30
CA LEU A 205 26.78 -7.21 31.83
C LEU A 205 27.29 -8.64 32.11
N ARG A 206 28.60 -8.83 32.31
CA ARG A 206 29.20 -10.15 32.61
C ARG A 206 28.79 -10.68 33.98
N THR A 207 28.40 -9.77 34.88
CA THR A 207 27.92 -10.10 36.23
C THR A 207 26.46 -10.51 36.26
N SER A 208 25.74 -10.35 35.14
CA SER A 208 24.31 -10.63 35.11
C SER A 208 23.99 -12.09 34.84
N ASN A 209 23.08 -12.64 35.65
CA ASN A 209 22.45 -13.94 35.40
C ASN A 209 21.41 -13.91 34.27
N TYR A 210 21.21 -12.75 33.63
CA TYR A 210 20.21 -12.55 32.60
C TYR A 210 20.82 -11.96 31.35
N ARG A 211 20.15 -12.22 30.23
CA ARG A 211 20.42 -11.54 28.97
C ARG A 211 19.64 -10.22 28.92
N TRP A 212 20.33 -9.15 28.55
CA TRP A 212 19.76 -7.79 28.45
C TRP A 212 19.48 -7.35 27.01
N ILE A 213 19.79 -8.21 26.04
CA ILE A 213 19.62 -7.93 24.61
C ILE A 213 18.58 -8.91 24.04
N LEU A 214 17.52 -8.38 23.42
CA LEU A 214 16.54 -9.18 22.67
C LEU A 214 17.21 -9.88 21.48
N LYS A 215 16.89 -11.15 21.27
CA LYS A 215 17.26 -11.93 20.08
C LYS A 215 16.00 -12.17 19.24
N GLN A 216 16.20 -12.57 17.99
CA GLN A 216 15.11 -12.78 17.03
C GLN A 216 14.02 -13.74 17.51
N HIS A 217 14.36 -14.76 18.31
CA HIS A 217 13.36 -15.68 18.87
C HIS A 217 12.53 -15.07 20.01
N ASP A 218 13.06 -14.11 20.78
CA ASP A 218 12.32 -13.44 21.85
C ASP A 218 11.23 -12.52 21.29
N ILE A 219 11.40 -12.04 20.06
CA ILE A 219 10.42 -11.19 19.37
C ILE A 219 9.06 -11.88 19.32
N ARG A 220 9.00 -13.19 19.06
CA ARG A 220 7.74 -13.95 19.07
C ARG A 220 7.06 -13.92 20.44
N THR A 221 7.83 -14.06 21.52
CA THR A 221 7.34 -14.02 22.90
C THR A 221 6.90 -12.62 23.29
N LEU A 222 7.70 -11.59 23.00
CA LEU A 222 7.39 -10.18 23.24
C LEU A 222 6.04 -9.81 22.62
N TYR A 223 5.84 -10.18 21.36
CA TYR A 223 4.62 -9.90 20.66
C TYR A 223 3.41 -10.71 21.14
N ARG A 224 3.61 -11.95 21.60
CA ARG A 224 2.54 -12.73 22.26
C ARG A 224 2.14 -12.07 23.57
N GLN A 225 3.11 -11.56 24.34
CA GLN A 225 2.85 -10.79 25.54
C GLN A 225 2.14 -9.47 25.23
N TYR A 226 2.58 -8.74 24.19
CA TYR A 226 1.89 -7.55 23.70
C TYR A 226 0.44 -7.86 23.34
N ASN A 227 0.20 -8.90 22.54
CA ASN A 227 -1.14 -9.33 22.17
C ASN A 227 -2.00 -9.64 23.40
N ARG A 228 -1.45 -10.35 24.41
CA ARG A 228 -2.16 -10.60 25.68
C ARG A 228 -2.45 -9.31 26.45
N LEU A 229 -1.51 -8.37 26.47
CA LEU A 229 -1.67 -7.08 27.14
C LEU A 229 -2.78 -6.23 26.52
N ILE A 230 -2.95 -6.30 25.20
CA ILE A 230 -4.06 -5.65 24.50
C ILE A 230 -5.34 -6.51 24.46
N GLY A 231 -5.42 -7.57 25.27
CA GLY A 231 -6.61 -8.42 25.38
C GLY A 231 -6.86 -9.35 24.18
N VAL A 232 -5.86 -9.59 23.33
CA VAL A 232 -5.96 -10.50 22.19
C VAL A 232 -5.48 -11.90 22.59
N ASN A 233 -6.42 -12.84 22.69
CA ASN A 233 -6.07 -14.25 22.84
C ASN A 233 -5.73 -14.87 21.48
N MET A 234 -4.46 -15.18 21.26
CA MET A 234 -3.97 -15.77 20.01
C MET A 234 -4.37 -17.23 19.80
N SER A 235 -4.76 -17.93 20.86
CA SER A 235 -5.26 -19.31 20.79
C SER A 235 -6.71 -19.37 20.30
N ASN A 236 -7.46 -18.29 20.50
CA ASN A 236 -8.84 -18.17 20.02
C ASN A 236 -8.88 -17.74 18.54
N ALA A 237 -9.97 -18.11 17.86
CA ALA A 237 -10.30 -17.54 16.56
C ALA A 237 -10.53 -16.03 16.66
N ALA A 238 -10.20 -15.28 15.61
CA ALA A 238 -10.22 -13.83 15.63
C ALA A 238 -11.60 -13.24 15.99
N HIS A 239 -12.68 -13.82 15.46
CA HIS A 239 -14.04 -13.34 15.71
C HIS A 239 -14.44 -13.48 17.19
N LEU A 240 -13.96 -14.49 17.91
CA LEU A 240 -14.29 -14.67 19.33
C LEU A 240 -13.75 -13.53 20.20
N ASN A 241 -12.52 -13.07 19.92
CA ASN A 241 -11.99 -11.89 20.63
C ASN A 241 -12.85 -10.65 20.33
N ILE A 242 -13.30 -10.48 19.08
CA ILE A 242 -14.13 -9.35 18.67
C ILE A 242 -15.52 -9.43 19.33
N ASP A 243 -16.14 -10.60 19.35
CA ASP A 243 -17.41 -10.86 20.05
C ASP A 243 -17.28 -10.47 21.53
N GLU A 244 -16.20 -10.91 22.18
CA GLU A 244 -15.92 -10.61 23.58
C GLU A 244 -15.67 -9.11 23.83
N TRP A 245 -15.03 -8.39 22.91
CA TRP A 245 -14.78 -6.96 23.06
C TRP A 245 -16.04 -6.11 22.87
N LEU A 246 -16.96 -6.55 22.01
CA LEU A 246 -18.17 -5.80 21.66
C LEU A 246 -19.38 -6.16 22.54
N ASN A 247 -19.32 -7.26 23.29
CA ASN A 247 -20.39 -7.69 24.18
C ASN A 247 -20.29 -7.01 25.57
N PRO A 248 -21.24 -6.15 25.99
CA PRO A 248 -21.21 -5.48 27.30
C PRO A 248 -21.21 -6.42 28.51
N GLN A 249 -21.60 -7.69 28.32
CA GLN A 249 -21.63 -8.70 29.39
C GLN A 249 -20.31 -9.49 29.49
N SER A 250 -19.41 -9.33 28.53
CA SER A 250 -18.13 -10.02 28.52
C SER A 250 -17.16 -9.38 29.52
N PRO A 251 -16.34 -10.18 30.25
CA PRO A 251 -15.27 -9.62 31.08
C PRO A 251 -14.19 -8.89 30.26
N ASN A 252 -14.12 -9.15 28.95
CA ASN A 252 -13.20 -8.52 28.02
C ASN A 252 -13.84 -7.35 27.26
N TYR A 253 -15.03 -6.89 27.65
CA TYR A 253 -15.71 -5.76 27.01
C TYR A 253 -14.79 -4.53 26.91
N ASN A 254 -14.76 -3.92 25.73
CA ASN A 254 -13.98 -2.72 25.47
C ASN A 254 -14.91 -1.60 24.95
N PRO A 255 -15.19 -0.58 25.78
CA PRO A 255 -16.12 0.49 25.41
C PRO A 255 -15.61 1.34 24.25
N THR A 256 -14.28 1.55 24.14
CA THR A 256 -13.68 2.32 23.05
C THR A 256 -13.82 1.60 21.71
N LEU A 257 -13.54 0.28 21.68
CA LEU A 257 -13.75 -0.52 20.47
C LEU A 257 -15.25 -0.54 20.09
N THR A 258 -16.13 -0.67 21.08
CA THR A 258 -17.58 -0.70 20.86
C THR A 258 -18.10 0.63 20.31
N ALA A 259 -17.67 1.76 20.86
CA ALA A 259 -18.09 3.08 20.39
C ALA A 259 -17.66 3.35 18.93
N ALA A 260 -16.48 2.86 18.54
CA ALA A 260 -15.96 3.02 17.20
C ALA A 260 -16.55 2.05 16.17
N VAL A 261 -17.19 0.94 16.59
CA VAL A 261 -17.79 -0.06 15.70
C VAL A 261 -19.30 0.18 15.60
N PHE A 262 -19.75 0.75 14.49
CA PHE A 262 -21.18 1.02 14.27
C PHE A 262 -21.95 -0.16 13.67
N HIS A 263 -21.24 -1.13 13.09
CA HIS A 263 -21.85 -2.35 12.57
C HIS A 263 -20.91 -3.54 12.76
N TYR A 264 -21.45 -4.64 13.25
CA TYR A 264 -20.73 -5.89 13.42
C TYR A 264 -21.64 -7.08 13.11
N SER A 265 -21.12 -8.03 12.34
CA SER A 265 -21.73 -9.33 12.14
C SER A 265 -20.65 -10.41 12.23
N PRO A 266 -20.72 -11.33 13.21
CA PRO A 266 -19.81 -12.46 13.26
C PRO A 266 -20.06 -13.38 12.06
N ARG A 267 -19.08 -14.24 11.78
CA ARG A 267 -19.29 -15.38 10.88
C ARG A 267 -19.72 -16.57 11.73
N ALA A 268 -21.02 -16.76 11.92
CA ALA A 268 -21.56 -17.85 12.74
C ALA A 268 -21.70 -19.17 11.96
N ALA A 269 -21.95 -19.11 10.64
CA ALA A 269 -22.14 -20.29 9.81
C ALA A 269 -21.37 -20.27 8.47
N ALA A 270 -21.25 -21.45 7.84
CA ALA A 270 -20.73 -21.57 6.49
C ALA A 270 -21.66 -20.85 5.49
N GLY A 271 -21.11 -19.89 4.74
CA GLY A 271 -21.86 -19.04 3.81
C GLY A 271 -22.05 -17.62 4.32
N GLU A 272 -21.96 -17.39 5.63
CA GLU A 272 -22.03 -16.05 6.21
C GLU A 272 -20.72 -15.27 6.02
N ARG A 273 -20.87 -13.95 6.02
CA ARG A 273 -19.75 -13.01 5.96
C ARG A 273 -19.47 -12.52 7.38
N PHE A 274 -18.19 -12.52 7.72
CA PHE A 274 -17.69 -11.64 8.77
C PHE A 274 -17.76 -10.20 8.26
N GLU A 275 -18.38 -9.29 9.02
CA GLU A 275 -18.56 -7.87 8.70
C GLU A 275 -18.22 -7.03 9.93
N VAL A 276 -17.44 -5.97 9.74
CA VAL A 276 -17.14 -4.98 10.77
C VAL A 276 -17.01 -3.62 10.11
N CYS A 277 -17.73 -2.61 10.60
CA CYS A 277 -17.60 -1.26 10.10
C CYS A 277 -17.21 -0.31 11.23
N ILE A 278 -16.25 0.55 10.93
CA ILE A 278 -15.56 1.40 11.91
C ILE A 278 -15.75 2.86 11.53
N ALA A 279 -16.21 3.66 12.49
CA ALA A 279 -16.19 5.11 12.48
C ALA A 279 -16.01 5.59 13.93
N THR A 280 -14.84 6.14 14.23
CA THR A 280 -14.56 6.79 15.53
C THR A 280 -15.35 8.10 15.64
N ASP A 281 -15.48 8.66 16.84
CA ASP A 281 -16.19 9.93 17.04
C ASP A 281 -15.58 11.05 16.19
N GLU A 282 -14.24 11.12 16.07
CA GLU A 282 -13.56 12.09 15.22
C GLU A 282 -13.87 11.88 13.73
N MET A 283 -14.03 10.63 13.30
CA MET A 283 -14.45 10.31 11.93
C MET A 283 -15.91 10.71 11.68
N LYS A 284 -16.81 10.52 12.65
CA LYS A 284 -18.21 10.94 12.56
C LYS A 284 -18.34 12.47 12.52
N ASP A 285 -17.57 13.17 13.35
CA ASP A 285 -17.50 14.63 13.33
C ASP A 285 -16.95 15.14 11.98
N ALA A 286 -15.89 14.50 11.46
CA ALA A 286 -15.36 14.81 10.14
C ALA A 286 -16.34 14.48 9.01
N ALA A 287 -17.10 13.39 9.10
CA ALA A 287 -18.16 13.06 8.14
C ALA A 287 -19.21 14.18 8.12
N TRP A 288 -19.67 14.64 9.28
CA TRP A 288 -20.62 15.73 9.36
C TRP A 288 -20.08 17.05 8.84
N LYS A 289 -18.80 17.33 9.08
CA LYS A 289 -18.16 18.56 8.65
C LYS A 289 -17.88 18.59 7.15
N TYR A 290 -17.45 17.47 6.58
CA TYR A 290 -16.86 17.43 5.23
C TYR A 290 -17.66 16.62 4.20
N ALA A 291 -18.52 15.69 4.62
CA ALA A 291 -19.33 14.86 3.73
C ALA A 291 -20.78 15.36 3.57
N TYR A 292 -21.33 15.99 4.61
CA TYR A 292 -22.69 16.53 4.58
C TYR A 292 -22.81 17.64 3.53
N GLN A 293 -23.79 17.48 2.64
CA GLN A 293 -24.04 18.33 1.48
C GLN A 293 -22.78 18.60 0.65
N SER A 294 -21.92 17.58 0.53
CA SER A 294 -20.59 17.70 -0.05
C SER A 294 -20.27 16.50 -0.95
N GLN A 295 -19.00 16.42 -1.36
CA GLN A 295 -18.44 15.34 -2.16
C GLN A 295 -17.80 14.27 -1.28
N VAL A 296 -18.08 13.00 -1.59
CA VAL A 296 -17.48 11.83 -0.95
C VAL A 296 -16.79 10.95 -1.99
N MET A 297 -15.74 10.25 -1.58
CA MET A 297 -15.06 9.24 -2.38
C MET A 297 -15.23 7.86 -1.72
N LEU A 298 -15.40 6.84 -2.55
CA LEU A 298 -15.43 5.43 -2.14
C LEU A 298 -14.43 4.64 -2.98
N ASP A 299 -13.61 3.82 -2.33
CA ASP A 299 -12.71 2.91 -3.03
C ASP A 299 -12.40 1.68 -2.18
N GLY A 300 -12.21 0.55 -2.85
CA GLY A 300 -11.95 -0.76 -2.26
C GLY A 300 -10.47 -1.12 -2.31
N THR A 301 -9.90 -1.54 -1.18
CA THR A 301 -8.53 -2.01 -1.08
C THR A 301 -8.44 -3.44 -0.52
N PHE A 302 -7.46 -4.19 -1.00
CA PHE A 302 -7.25 -5.60 -0.66
C PHE A 302 -5.95 -5.83 0.13
N SER A 303 -5.81 -7.03 0.68
CA SER A 303 -4.56 -7.57 1.24
C SER A 303 -4.05 -6.87 2.51
N ILE A 304 -4.96 -6.36 3.34
CA ILE A 304 -4.63 -5.74 4.64
C ILE A 304 -4.63 -6.74 5.82
N CYS A 305 -5.25 -7.90 5.63
CA CYS A 305 -5.49 -8.91 6.67
C CYS A 305 -5.12 -10.30 6.12
N ASN A 306 -4.69 -11.21 6.99
CA ASN A 306 -4.40 -12.61 6.67
C ASN A 306 -5.66 -13.40 6.28
N SER A 307 -6.81 -12.89 6.70
CA SER A 307 -8.12 -13.32 6.26
C SER A 307 -8.45 -12.57 4.97
N LYS A 308 -9.18 -13.21 4.05
CA LYS A 308 -9.66 -12.60 2.80
C LYS A 308 -10.70 -11.50 3.06
N LEU A 309 -10.30 -10.44 3.78
CA LEU A 309 -11.08 -9.25 4.07
C LEU A 309 -10.87 -8.23 2.96
N LEU A 310 -11.98 -7.64 2.55
CA LEU A 310 -12.03 -6.44 1.74
C LEU A 310 -12.21 -5.26 2.71
N LEU A 311 -11.53 -4.15 2.42
CA LEU A 311 -11.75 -2.88 3.10
C LEU A 311 -12.19 -1.87 2.06
N PHE A 312 -13.36 -1.28 2.27
CA PHE A 312 -13.77 -0.07 1.58
C PHE A 312 -13.57 1.11 2.51
N ILE A 313 -13.02 2.20 1.98
CA ILE A 313 -12.82 3.43 2.73
C ILE A 313 -13.74 4.48 2.13
N VAL A 314 -14.59 5.04 2.99
CA VAL A 314 -15.34 6.25 2.68
C VAL A 314 -14.48 7.44 3.11
N MET A 315 -14.27 8.37 2.18
CA MET A 315 -13.38 9.52 2.40
C MET A 315 -14.05 10.81 1.94
N ALA A 316 -14.02 11.84 2.76
CA ALA A 316 -14.40 13.20 2.37
C ALA A 316 -13.14 14.05 2.13
N VAL A 317 -13.32 15.29 1.72
CA VAL A 317 -12.21 16.25 1.55
C VAL A 317 -12.45 17.48 2.41
N ASP A 318 -11.39 17.89 3.12
CA ASP A 318 -11.43 19.07 3.98
C ASP A 318 -11.28 20.38 3.19
N GLU A 319 -11.31 21.51 3.89
CA GLU A 319 -11.21 22.83 3.28
C GLU A 319 -9.87 23.10 2.59
N LYS A 320 -8.86 22.23 2.78
CA LYS A 320 -7.52 22.32 2.19
C LYS A 320 -7.34 21.36 1.02
N ALA A 321 -8.43 20.80 0.50
CA ALA A 321 -8.39 19.76 -0.52
C ALA A 321 -7.61 18.49 -0.09
N LYS A 322 -7.53 18.18 1.22
CA LYS A 322 -6.92 16.95 1.73
C LYS A 322 -7.99 15.91 2.05
N GLY A 323 -7.77 14.67 1.59
CA GLY A 323 -8.63 13.53 1.94
C GLY A 323 -8.68 13.23 3.44
N VAL A 324 -9.86 12.95 3.96
CA VAL A 324 -10.14 12.58 5.36
C VAL A 324 -10.92 11.26 5.39
N PRO A 325 -10.36 10.17 5.94
CA PRO A 325 -11.12 8.94 6.08
C PRO A 325 -12.26 9.14 7.10
N ILE A 326 -13.48 8.79 6.72
CA ILE A 326 -14.68 9.02 7.55
C ILE A 326 -15.46 7.73 7.88
N ALA A 327 -15.23 6.63 7.15
CA ALA A 327 -15.68 5.31 7.56
C ALA A 327 -14.84 4.20 6.91
N PHE A 328 -14.63 3.10 7.62
CA PHE A 328 -14.02 1.89 7.10
C PHE A 328 -15.05 0.76 7.10
N LEU A 329 -15.30 0.13 5.96
CA LEU A 329 -16.22 -0.99 5.80
C LEU A 329 -15.41 -2.26 5.52
N LEU A 330 -15.24 -3.11 6.54
CA LEU A 330 -14.50 -4.35 6.44
C LEU A 330 -15.44 -5.53 6.35
N PHE A 331 -15.23 -6.42 5.38
CA PHE A 331 -15.98 -7.65 5.33
C PHE A 331 -15.23 -8.75 4.57
N SER A 332 -15.55 -9.99 4.92
CA SER A 332 -14.98 -11.17 4.27
C SER A 332 -15.73 -11.55 2.99
N ALA A 333 -15.01 -12.20 2.07
CA ALA A 333 -15.66 -12.93 0.97
C ALA A 333 -16.49 -14.13 1.53
N PRO A 334 -17.56 -14.56 0.83
CA PRO A 334 -18.32 -15.76 1.18
C PRO A 334 -17.40 -16.98 1.17
N SER A 335 -17.78 -17.97 1.96
CA SER A 335 -17.08 -19.25 2.01
C SER A 335 -17.04 -19.89 0.61
N GLY A 336 -15.89 -20.48 0.23
CA GLY A 336 -15.69 -21.14 -1.07
C GLY A 336 -15.10 -20.27 -2.19
N ASN A 337 -15.02 -18.94 -2.03
CA ASN A 337 -14.43 -18.10 -3.06
C ASN A 337 -12.89 -18.23 -3.13
N LYS A 338 -12.40 -18.61 -4.31
CA LYS A 338 -10.95 -18.72 -4.59
C LYS A 338 -10.29 -17.34 -4.59
N GLN A 339 -10.95 -16.31 -5.11
CA GLN A 339 -10.43 -14.94 -5.23
C GLN A 339 -11.29 -13.94 -4.43
N THR A 340 -10.64 -13.12 -3.61
CA THR A 340 -11.28 -12.15 -2.70
C THR A 340 -11.99 -11.02 -3.45
N SER A 341 -11.40 -10.50 -4.52
CA SER A 341 -11.97 -9.39 -5.30
C SER A 341 -13.23 -9.77 -6.08
N ALA A 342 -13.41 -11.06 -6.41
CA ALA A 342 -14.66 -11.55 -6.99
C ALA A 342 -15.77 -11.73 -5.94
N GLY A 343 -15.44 -11.61 -4.66
CA GLY A 343 -16.27 -12.08 -3.56
C GLY A 343 -17.27 -11.09 -3.01
N TYR A 344 -17.33 -9.84 -3.43
CA TYR A 344 -18.39 -8.91 -3.03
C TYR A 344 -19.40 -8.70 -4.14
N ASP A 345 -20.57 -8.20 -3.77
CA ASP A 345 -21.69 -7.87 -4.64
C ASP A 345 -22.27 -6.51 -4.22
N THR A 346 -23.18 -5.98 -5.03
CA THR A 346 -23.87 -4.72 -4.75
C THR A 346 -24.59 -4.73 -3.40
N MET A 347 -25.20 -5.87 -3.05
CA MET A 347 -26.06 -5.98 -1.87
C MET A 347 -25.28 -5.85 -0.56
N ILE A 348 -24.12 -6.51 -0.45
CA ILE A 348 -23.30 -6.38 0.75
C ILE A 348 -22.79 -4.95 0.91
N LEU A 349 -22.32 -4.32 -0.16
CA LEU A 349 -21.79 -2.96 -0.06
C LEU A 349 -22.92 -1.95 0.24
N ALA A 350 -24.09 -2.10 -0.37
CA ALA A 350 -25.27 -1.29 -0.07
C ALA A 350 -25.70 -1.44 1.39
N LYS A 351 -25.73 -2.66 1.93
CA LYS A 351 -26.03 -2.93 3.35
C LYS A 351 -25.08 -2.17 4.27
N LEU A 352 -23.77 -2.24 4.02
CA LEU A 352 -22.77 -1.60 4.90
C LEU A 352 -22.77 -0.07 4.77
N LEU A 353 -22.98 0.46 3.55
CA LEU A 353 -23.16 1.89 3.33
C LEU A 353 -24.43 2.42 3.99
N GLN A 354 -25.53 1.65 3.95
CA GLN A 354 -26.77 1.99 4.66
C GLN A 354 -26.54 2.05 6.17
N LYS A 355 -25.80 1.10 6.74
CA LYS A 355 -25.43 1.12 8.16
C LYS A 355 -24.60 2.34 8.54
N TRP A 356 -23.67 2.74 7.66
CA TRP A 356 -22.89 3.96 7.86
C TRP A 356 -23.78 5.22 7.80
N HIS A 357 -24.69 5.29 6.83
CA HIS A 357 -25.64 6.39 6.70
C HIS A 357 -26.54 6.53 7.93
N GLU A 358 -27.12 5.42 8.41
CA GLU A 358 -27.91 5.37 9.65
C GLU A 358 -27.12 5.83 10.88
N ASP A 359 -25.87 5.36 11.05
CA ASP A 359 -25.00 5.78 12.16
C ASP A 359 -24.68 7.27 12.11
N LEU A 360 -24.44 7.81 10.90
CA LEU A 360 -24.17 9.23 10.70
C LEU A 360 -25.38 10.09 11.06
N GLU A 361 -26.58 9.72 10.62
CA GLU A 361 -27.83 10.42 10.95
C GLU A 361 -28.11 10.42 12.45
N ASN A 362 -27.87 9.28 13.12
CA ASN A 362 -28.00 9.17 14.57
C ASN A 362 -27.00 10.09 15.30
N HIS A 363 -25.76 10.19 14.82
CA HIS A 363 -24.73 11.06 15.41
C HIS A 363 -25.11 12.55 15.30
N GLY A 364 -25.52 13.01 14.12
CA GLY A 364 -25.85 14.43 13.90
C GLY A 364 -27.27 14.82 14.24
N LYS A 365 -28.13 13.85 14.60
CA LYS A 365 -29.54 14.04 14.96
C LYS A 365 -30.36 14.74 13.86
N ARG A 366 -29.95 14.59 12.61
CA ARG A 366 -30.61 15.16 11.42
C ARG A 366 -30.33 14.28 10.19
N PRO A 367 -31.19 14.31 9.17
CA PRO A 367 -30.93 13.60 7.92
C PRO A 367 -29.61 14.05 7.31
N SER A 368 -28.78 13.08 6.91
CA SER A 368 -27.52 13.34 6.24
C SER A 368 -27.72 13.20 4.74
N GLU A 369 -27.33 14.21 3.98
CA GLU A 369 -27.43 14.22 2.52
C GLU A 369 -26.02 14.28 1.95
N VAL A 370 -25.67 13.33 1.08
CA VAL A 370 -24.46 13.38 0.25
C VAL A 370 -24.89 13.82 -1.14
N LEU A 371 -24.24 14.83 -1.71
CA LEU A 371 -24.64 15.38 -3.01
C LEU A 371 -23.89 14.75 -4.16
N VAL A 372 -22.59 14.53 -3.99
CA VAL A 372 -21.71 14.01 -5.05
C VAL A 372 -20.89 12.86 -4.51
N VAL A 373 -20.76 11.77 -5.28
CA VAL A 373 -19.86 10.66 -4.93
C VAL A 373 -18.94 10.34 -6.10
N VAL A 374 -17.67 10.04 -5.82
CA VAL A 374 -16.69 9.53 -6.79
C VAL A 374 -16.30 8.11 -6.40
N THR A 375 -16.35 7.16 -7.34
CA THR A 375 -15.93 5.76 -7.12
C THR A 375 -15.21 5.21 -8.36
N ASP A 376 -14.67 3.99 -8.29
CA ASP A 376 -14.17 3.28 -9.48
C ASP A 376 -15.29 2.99 -10.50
N THR A 377 -14.89 2.55 -11.69
CA THR A 377 -15.68 1.96 -12.76
C THR A 377 -16.47 0.69 -12.35
N ASP A 378 -16.26 0.12 -11.16
CA ASP A 378 -16.94 -1.09 -10.71
C ASP A 378 -18.46 -0.90 -10.58
N LEU A 379 -19.23 -1.76 -11.26
CA LEU A 379 -20.69 -1.68 -11.27
C LEU A 379 -21.34 -2.00 -9.92
N LYS A 380 -20.69 -2.80 -9.07
CA LYS A 380 -21.23 -3.18 -7.76
C LYS A 380 -21.14 -1.99 -6.81
N GLU A 381 -20.04 -1.25 -6.86
CA GLU A 381 -19.87 0.01 -6.11
C GLU A 381 -20.89 1.05 -6.54
N ARG A 382 -20.98 1.31 -7.84
CA ARG A 382 -21.96 2.26 -8.39
C ARG A 382 -23.40 1.90 -8.04
N GLY A 383 -23.75 0.62 -8.21
CA GLY A 383 -25.07 0.12 -7.85
C GLY A 383 -25.38 0.28 -6.35
N ALA A 384 -24.39 0.06 -5.49
CA ALA A 384 -24.57 0.16 -4.05
C ALA A 384 -24.78 1.61 -3.61
N LEU A 385 -24.01 2.53 -4.20
CA LEU A 385 -24.14 3.97 -3.96
C LEU A 385 -25.49 4.51 -4.42
N LEU A 386 -25.95 4.14 -5.62
CA LEU A 386 -27.27 4.57 -6.14
C LEU A 386 -28.44 3.96 -5.35
N GLN A 387 -28.25 2.77 -4.76
CA GLN A 387 -29.26 2.14 -3.91
C GLN A 387 -29.40 2.85 -2.56
N VAL A 388 -28.29 3.25 -1.93
CA VAL A 388 -28.29 3.92 -0.62
C VAL A 388 -28.58 5.41 -0.76
N PHE A 389 -28.05 6.05 -1.78
CA PHE A 389 -28.19 7.48 -2.04
C PHE A 389 -28.82 7.71 -3.42
N PRO A 390 -30.14 7.59 -3.58
CA PRO A 390 -30.80 7.64 -4.89
C PRO A 390 -30.74 9.01 -5.59
N HIS A 391 -30.31 10.06 -4.88
CA HIS A 391 -30.26 11.44 -5.37
C HIS A 391 -28.83 11.97 -5.56
N ILE A 392 -27.80 11.13 -5.41
CA ILE A 392 -26.42 11.58 -5.64
C ILE A 392 -26.17 11.87 -7.11
N TRP A 393 -25.30 12.83 -7.36
CA TRP A 393 -24.57 12.92 -8.60
C TRP A 393 -23.34 12.01 -8.53
N LEU A 394 -23.42 10.86 -9.21
CA LEU A 394 -22.36 9.86 -9.20
C LEU A 394 -21.35 10.16 -10.31
N LEU A 395 -20.10 10.40 -9.90
CA LEU A 395 -18.95 10.53 -10.78
C LEU A 395 -18.10 9.25 -10.74
N ILE A 396 -17.45 8.96 -11.87
CA ILE A 396 -16.47 7.89 -11.99
C ILE A 396 -15.07 8.51 -11.97
N CYS A 397 -14.17 7.89 -11.21
CA CYS A 397 -12.78 8.30 -11.10
C CYS A 397 -12.08 8.37 -12.47
N LYS A 398 -11.63 9.57 -12.86
CA LYS A 398 -10.95 9.85 -14.14
C LYS A 398 -9.74 8.96 -14.37
N PHE A 399 -8.99 8.63 -13.31
CA PHE A 399 -7.84 7.73 -13.39
C PHE A 399 -8.25 6.31 -13.83
N HIS A 400 -9.30 5.75 -13.22
CA HIS A 400 -9.76 4.40 -13.53
C HIS A 400 -10.43 4.29 -14.91
N ILE A 401 -11.08 5.36 -15.39
CA ILE A 401 -11.56 5.45 -16.78
C ILE A 401 -10.38 5.38 -17.75
N TRP A 402 -9.38 6.24 -17.54
CA TRP A 402 -8.20 6.26 -18.39
C TRP A 402 -7.46 4.92 -18.38
N GLN A 403 -7.34 4.30 -17.21
CA GLN A 403 -6.77 2.96 -17.08
C GLN A 403 -7.57 1.91 -17.86
N SER A 404 -8.90 1.95 -17.79
CA SER A 404 -9.79 1.05 -18.53
C SER A 404 -9.62 1.20 -20.04
N TRP A 405 -9.67 2.43 -20.55
CA TRP A 405 -9.48 2.73 -21.97
C TRP A 405 -8.09 2.34 -22.45
N ARG A 406 -7.04 2.73 -21.72
CA ARG A 406 -5.65 2.37 -22.02
C ARG A 406 -5.45 0.85 -22.06
N ASN A 407 -6.03 0.11 -21.12
CA ASN A 407 -5.94 -1.35 -21.07
C ASN A 407 -6.62 -1.99 -22.28
N HIS A 408 -7.85 -1.55 -22.61
CA HIS A 408 -8.56 -2.03 -23.80
C HIS A 408 -7.77 -1.72 -25.08
N ARG A 409 -7.34 -0.46 -25.24
CA ARG A 409 -6.51 0.01 -26.36
C ARG A 409 -5.23 -0.81 -26.51
N ASN A 410 -4.49 -1.04 -25.44
CA ASN A 410 -3.24 -1.81 -25.48
C ASN A 410 -3.47 -3.29 -25.79
N LYS A 411 -4.59 -3.84 -25.33
CA LYS A 411 -5.01 -5.21 -25.65
C LYS A 411 -5.31 -5.33 -27.15
N VAL A 412 -6.17 -4.47 -27.70
CA VAL A 412 -6.60 -4.57 -29.10
C VAL A 412 -5.52 -4.09 -30.08
N LEU A 413 -4.70 -3.08 -29.74
CA LEU A 413 -3.58 -2.57 -30.55
C LEU A 413 -2.19 -3.12 -30.13
N LYS A 414 -2.11 -4.34 -29.58
CA LYS A 414 -0.85 -5.04 -29.28
C LYS A 414 0.13 -5.08 -30.48
N GLY A 415 1.40 -4.71 -30.26
CA GLY A 415 2.46 -4.72 -31.29
C GLY A 415 3.38 -3.50 -31.21
N LYS A 416 4.47 -3.53 -31.98
CA LYS A 416 5.52 -2.49 -32.03
C LYS A 416 5.64 -1.78 -33.39
N ALA A 417 4.82 -2.13 -34.38
CA ALA A 417 4.85 -1.47 -35.69
C ALA A 417 4.62 0.04 -35.54
N PRO A 418 5.32 0.91 -36.30
CA PRO A 418 5.18 2.38 -36.19
C PRO A 418 3.72 2.84 -36.26
N PHE A 419 2.95 2.30 -37.20
CA PHE A 419 1.53 2.63 -37.38
C PHE A 419 0.65 2.29 -36.17
N LEU A 420 0.93 1.19 -35.46
CA LEU A 420 0.23 0.86 -34.21
C LEU A 420 0.56 1.85 -33.08
N LYS A 421 1.78 2.39 -33.06
CA LYS A 421 2.19 3.41 -32.09
C LYS A 421 1.48 4.73 -32.38
N GLU A 422 1.35 5.10 -33.66
CA GLU A 422 0.60 6.27 -34.12
C GLU A 422 -0.88 6.15 -33.74
N MET A 423 -1.53 5.02 -34.04
CA MET A 423 -2.92 4.76 -33.66
C MET A 423 -3.15 4.78 -32.15
N LYS A 424 -2.24 4.21 -31.35
CA LYS A 424 -2.31 4.33 -29.89
C LYS A 424 -2.24 5.77 -29.41
N THR A 425 -1.38 6.57 -30.03
CA THR A 425 -1.21 7.98 -29.69
C THR A 425 -2.44 8.79 -30.09
N ARG A 426 -3.02 8.49 -31.25
CA ARG A 426 -4.26 9.07 -31.77
C ARG A 426 -5.43 8.81 -30.82
N PHE A 427 -5.67 7.56 -30.46
CA PHE A 427 -6.76 7.21 -29.52
C PHE A 427 -6.52 7.72 -28.10
N GLY A 428 -5.26 7.77 -27.64
CA GLY A 428 -4.96 8.42 -26.36
C GLY A 428 -5.35 9.91 -26.31
N ARG A 429 -5.38 10.60 -27.45
CA ARG A 429 -5.86 12.00 -27.53
C ARG A 429 -7.37 12.07 -27.57
N LEU A 430 -8.00 11.26 -28.42
CA LEU A 430 -9.46 11.12 -28.46
C LEU A 430 -10.00 10.91 -27.05
N GLU A 431 -9.42 9.98 -26.29
CA GLU A 431 -9.77 9.73 -24.89
C GLU A 431 -9.67 10.98 -24.00
N VAL A 432 -8.59 11.77 -24.12
CA VAL A 432 -8.44 13.02 -23.36
C VAL A 432 -9.49 14.04 -23.78
N GLU A 433 -9.73 14.21 -25.09
CA GLU A 433 -10.74 15.13 -25.62
C GLU A 433 -12.14 14.74 -25.15
N LEU A 434 -12.46 13.43 -25.14
CA LEU A 434 -13.72 12.92 -24.62
C LEU A 434 -13.94 13.32 -23.16
N LEU A 435 -12.92 13.21 -22.29
CA LEU A 435 -13.03 13.62 -20.89
C LEU A 435 -13.40 15.10 -20.75
N HIS A 436 -12.98 15.94 -21.69
CA HIS A 436 -13.21 17.39 -21.69
C HIS A 436 -14.53 17.83 -22.36
N THR A 437 -15.34 16.89 -22.84
CA THR A 437 -16.62 17.24 -23.47
C THR A 437 -17.62 17.73 -22.44
N THR A 438 -18.30 18.84 -22.78
CA THR A 438 -19.44 19.39 -22.01
C THR A 438 -20.77 19.19 -22.72
N ASP A 439 -20.75 18.65 -23.94
CA ASP A 439 -21.92 18.38 -24.77
C ASP A 439 -21.84 16.94 -25.30
N TYR A 440 -22.93 16.18 -25.15
CA TYR A 440 -22.96 14.77 -25.49
C TYR A 440 -22.85 14.54 -27.00
N THR A 441 -23.49 15.38 -27.82
CA THR A 441 -23.40 15.31 -29.28
C THR A 441 -21.98 15.52 -29.76
N THR A 442 -21.24 16.46 -29.15
CA THR A 442 -19.81 16.67 -29.39
C THR A 442 -19.00 15.41 -29.09
N ALA A 443 -19.24 14.73 -27.96
CA ALA A 443 -18.57 13.47 -27.63
C ALA A 443 -18.84 12.36 -28.66
N CYS A 444 -20.09 12.20 -29.09
CA CYS A 444 -20.45 11.25 -30.15
C CYS A 444 -19.78 11.58 -31.48
N ASN A 445 -19.73 12.87 -31.85
CA ASN A 445 -19.12 13.33 -33.09
C ASN A 445 -17.61 13.09 -33.11
N LEU A 446 -16.92 13.23 -31.98
CA LEU A 446 -15.48 12.92 -31.88
C LEU A 446 -15.20 11.44 -32.20
N VAL A 447 -15.96 10.50 -31.62
CA VAL A 447 -15.79 9.07 -31.91
C VAL A 447 -16.23 8.73 -33.34
N ALA A 448 -17.32 9.31 -33.83
CA ALA A 448 -17.79 9.10 -35.20
C ALA A 448 -16.76 9.58 -36.24
N LYS A 449 -16.11 10.72 -36.00
CA LYS A 449 -15.02 11.24 -36.85
C LYS A 449 -13.87 10.25 -36.92
N GLU A 450 -13.42 9.75 -35.78
CA GLU A 450 -12.35 8.73 -35.71
C GLU A 450 -12.76 7.44 -36.40
N HIS A 451 -14.03 7.02 -36.26
CA HIS A 451 -14.56 5.85 -36.94
C HIS A 451 -14.52 6.00 -38.47
N GLN A 452 -14.88 7.18 -39.01
CA GLN A 452 -14.81 7.45 -40.45
C GLN A 452 -13.37 7.39 -40.99
N ILE A 453 -12.42 7.95 -40.25
CA ILE A 453 -11.00 7.94 -40.63
C ILE A 453 -10.46 6.51 -40.67
N VAL A 454 -10.76 5.72 -39.63
CA VAL A 454 -10.31 4.32 -39.58
C VAL A 454 -11.03 3.44 -40.61
N MET A 455 -12.29 3.75 -40.96
CA MET A 455 -13.00 3.10 -42.07
C MET A 455 -12.31 3.35 -43.41
N ALA A 456 -11.90 4.59 -43.70
CA ALA A 456 -11.18 4.92 -44.94
C ALA A 456 -9.84 4.18 -45.04
N MET A 457 -9.20 3.88 -43.90
CA MET A 457 -7.98 3.07 -43.84
C MET A 457 -8.21 1.58 -44.12
N MET A 458 -9.45 1.10 -44.21
CA MET A 458 -9.74 -0.31 -44.54
C MET A 458 -9.54 -0.62 -46.02
N ASP A 459 -9.60 0.40 -46.88
CA ASP A 459 -9.43 0.25 -48.32
C ASP A 459 -7.96 0.02 -48.73
N ASP A 460 -7.02 0.33 -47.82
CA ASP A 460 -5.60 0.06 -48.00
C ASP A 460 -5.22 -1.30 -47.37
N SER A 461 -4.65 -2.17 -48.20
CA SER A 461 -4.26 -3.53 -47.82
C SER A 461 -3.22 -3.56 -46.70
N ASP A 462 -2.33 -2.57 -46.63
CA ASP A 462 -1.24 -2.52 -45.67
C ASP A 462 -1.73 -2.09 -44.28
N THR A 463 -2.81 -1.30 -44.21
CA THR A 463 -3.39 -0.79 -42.95
C THR A 463 -4.62 -1.57 -42.49
N LYS A 464 -5.24 -2.40 -43.35
CA LYS A 464 -6.49 -3.11 -43.06
C LYS A 464 -6.52 -3.82 -41.70
N SER A 465 -5.50 -4.62 -41.37
CA SER A 465 -5.48 -5.35 -40.09
C SER A 465 -5.38 -4.41 -38.88
N VAL A 466 -4.70 -3.27 -39.01
CA VAL A 466 -4.64 -2.26 -37.95
C VAL A 466 -5.98 -1.54 -37.83
N ALA A 467 -6.61 -1.21 -38.95
CA ALA A 467 -7.93 -0.57 -39.00
C ALA A 467 -9.00 -1.44 -38.31
N GLU A 468 -9.08 -2.74 -38.61
CA GLU A 468 -10.01 -3.68 -37.95
C GLU A 468 -9.86 -3.68 -36.42
N ARG A 469 -8.63 -3.64 -35.93
CA ARG A 469 -8.32 -3.62 -34.49
C ARG A 469 -8.59 -2.27 -33.84
N ALA A 470 -8.43 -1.19 -34.61
CA ALA A 470 -8.70 0.16 -34.19
C ALA A 470 -10.21 0.40 -34.05
N LEU A 471 -11.02 -0.11 -34.98
CA LEU A 471 -12.48 -0.08 -34.92
C LEU A 471 -13.01 -0.81 -33.68
N SER A 472 -12.44 -1.97 -33.36
CA SER A 472 -12.79 -2.69 -32.13
C SER A 472 -12.62 -1.83 -30.86
N HIS A 473 -11.66 -0.90 -30.84
CA HIS A 473 -11.52 0.05 -29.74
C HIS A 473 -12.59 1.15 -29.76
N LEU A 474 -12.89 1.70 -30.93
CA LEU A 474 -13.91 2.74 -31.10
C LEU A 474 -15.31 2.21 -30.78
N ASP A 475 -15.64 1.00 -31.23
CA ASP A 475 -16.88 0.30 -30.90
C ASP A 475 -17.02 0.11 -29.38
N TYR A 476 -15.93 -0.19 -28.69
CA TYR A 476 -15.90 -0.29 -27.23
C TYR A 476 -16.21 1.06 -26.55
N LEU A 477 -15.63 2.15 -27.04
CA LEU A 477 -15.94 3.49 -26.52
C LEU A 477 -17.40 3.86 -26.80
N GLN A 478 -17.87 3.64 -28.03
CA GLN A 478 -19.21 4.01 -28.46
C GLN A 478 -20.32 3.21 -27.78
N SER A 479 -20.21 1.87 -27.78
CA SER A 479 -21.28 0.98 -27.30
C SER A 479 -21.38 0.93 -25.78
N TYR A 480 -20.27 1.15 -25.07
CA TYR A 480 -20.23 1.05 -23.61
C TYR A 480 -20.11 2.42 -22.95
N TRP A 481 -19.03 3.16 -23.22
CA TRP A 481 -18.69 4.39 -22.49
C TRP A 481 -19.54 5.61 -22.87
N LEU A 482 -19.96 5.70 -24.14
CA LEU A 482 -20.78 6.79 -24.68
C LEU A 482 -22.29 6.51 -24.59
N THR A 483 -22.75 5.78 -23.58
CA THR A 483 -24.16 5.93 -23.19
C THR A 483 -24.33 7.25 -22.45
N GLU A 484 -25.37 8.03 -22.73
CA GLU A 484 -25.50 9.40 -22.21
C GLU A 484 -25.38 9.47 -20.67
N GLU A 485 -26.05 8.56 -19.95
CA GLU A 485 -25.99 8.50 -18.49
C GLU A 485 -24.59 8.16 -17.97
N LEU A 486 -23.86 7.28 -18.65
CA LEU A 486 -22.48 6.97 -18.27
C LEU A 486 -21.56 8.14 -18.61
N TRP A 487 -21.71 8.77 -19.77
CA TRP A 487 -20.96 9.96 -20.18
C TRP A 487 -21.08 11.10 -19.17
N LYS A 488 -22.31 11.36 -18.65
CA LYS A 488 -22.54 12.35 -17.58
C LYS A 488 -21.75 12.04 -16.31
N SER A 489 -21.40 10.78 -16.03
CA SER A 489 -20.64 10.41 -14.82
C SER A 489 -19.13 10.61 -14.94
N TRP A 490 -18.56 10.81 -16.14
CA TRP A 490 -17.11 10.86 -16.31
C TRP A 490 -16.58 12.05 -17.10
N SER A 491 -17.45 12.78 -17.79
CA SER A 491 -17.09 13.96 -18.59
C SER A 491 -17.02 15.24 -17.77
N ASP A 492 -16.46 16.29 -18.37
CA ASP A 492 -16.48 17.63 -17.79
C ASP A 492 -17.90 18.18 -17.65
N PHE A 493 -18.89 17.76 -18.45
CA PHE A 493 -20.31 18.05 -18.18
C PHE A 493 -20.71 17.60 -16.76
N GLY A 494 -20.37 16.36 -16.42
CA GLY A 494 -20.61 15.78 -15.11
C GLY A 494 -19.97 16.58 -13.99
N ARG A 495 -18.73 16.98 -14.21
CA ARG A 495 -17.97 17.76 -13.24
C ARG A 495 -18.53 19.19 -13.06
N HIS A 496 -18.98 19.84 -14.13
CA HIS A 496 -19.65 21.15 -14.03
C HIS A 496 -20.96 21.04 -13.26
N THR A 497 -21.75 20.00 -13.51
CA THR A 497 -23.00 19.75 -12.77
C THR A 497 -22.72 19.51 -11.28
N ALA A 498 -21.70 18.71 -10.96
CA ALA A 498 -21.25 18.52 -9.59
C ALA A 498 -20.80 19.84 -8.93
N ALA A 499 -20.09 20.71 -9.65
CA ALA A 499 -19.62 22.00 -9.15
C ALA A 499 -20.80 22.91 -8.76
N GLN A 500 -21.83 22.93 -9.61
CA GLN A 500 -23.08 23.65 -9.34
C GLN A 500 -23.80 23.11 -8.10
N LEU A 501 -23.92 21.78 -7.96
CA LEU A 501 -24.55 21.13 -6.80
C LEU A 501 -23.81 21.43 -5.49
N LEU A 502 -22.48 21.45 -5.53
CA LEU A 502 -21.62 21.68 -4.37
C LEU A 502 -21.41 23.17 -4.06
N ALA A 503 -21.87 24.08 -4.93
CA ALA A 503 -21.59 25.51 -4.86
C ALA A 503 -20.08 25.83 -4.76
N VAL A 504 -19.27 25.12 -5.54
CA VAL A 504 -17.81 25.32 -5.67
C VAL A 504 -17.42 25.57 -7.12
N ASP A 505 -16.22 26.10 -7.35
CA ASP A 505 -15.67 26.21 -8.69
C ASP A 505 -15.43 24.82 -9.30
N PHE A 506 -15.36 24.75 -10.64
CA PHE A 506 -15.05 23.52 -11.37
C PHE A 506 -13.82 22.77 -10.83
N ASN A 507 -12.78 23.51 -10.45
CA ASN A 507 -11.55 22.97 -9.87
C ASN A 507 -11.72 22.44 -8.44
N GLY A 508 -12.75 22.89 -7.71
CA GLY A 508 -13.10 22.39 -6.37
C GLY A 508 -13.73 21.00 -6.39
N VAL A 509 -14.25 20.55 -7.54
CA VAL A 509 -14.74 19.18 -7.70
C VAL A 509 -13.58 18.25 -7.98
N ILE A 510 -13.44 17.21 -7.16
CA ILE A 510 -12.36 16.24 -7.26
C ILE A 510 -12.73 15.19 -8.31
N PRO A 511 -11.93 15.02 -9.38
CA PRO A 511 -12.26 14.08 -10.46
C PRO A 511 -11.66 12.68 -10.27
N THR A 512 -10.89 12.44 -9.20
CA THR A 512 -10.16 11.17 -8.99
C THR A 512 -10.26 10.67 -7.55
N THR A 513 -10.00 9.39 -7.33
CA THR A 513 -9.82 8.77 -6.01
C THR A 513 -8.35 8.79 -5.57
N ASN A 514 -7.50 9.69 -6.11
CA ASN A 514 -6.07 9.75 -5.79
C ASN A 514 -5.79 9.90 -4.28
N HIS A 515 -6.66 10.61 -3.55
CA HIS A 515 -6.57 10.71 -2.10
C HIS A 515 -6.70 9.34 -1.42
N LEU A 516 -7.61 8.49 -1.90
CA LEU A 516 -7.81 7.14 -1.39
C LEU A 516 -6.62 6.23 -1.75
N GLU A 517 -6.10 6.31 -2.97
CA GLU A 517 -4.94 5.50 -3.37
C GLU A 517 -3.68 5.88 -2.57
N SER A 518 -3.44 7.19 -2.40
CA SER A 518 -2.35 7.70 -1.56
C SER A 518 -2.52 7.25 -0.11
N PHE A 519 -3.73 7.37 0.44
CA PHE A 519 -4.04 6.92 1.80
C PHE A 519 -3.89 5.40 1.94
N ASN A 520 -4.31 4.61 0.96
CA ASN A 520 -4.13 3.16 0.93
C ASN A 520 -2.65 2.78 0.98
N GLY A 521 -1.82 3.49 0.21
CA GLY A 521 -0.37 3.36 0.21
C GLY A 521 0.23 3.67 1.59
N LEU A 522 -0.19 4.77 2.23
CA LEU A 522 0.23 5.15 3.58
C LEU A 522 -0.25 4.16 4.64
N LEU A 523 -1.52 3.75 4.58
CA LEU A 523 -2.11 2.78 5.49
C LEU A 523 -1.31 1.47 5.46
N LYS A 524 -1.04 0.92 4.28
CA LYS A 524 -0.28 -0.32 4.12
C LYS A 524 1.18 -0.16 4.54
N ARG A 525 1.90 0.81 3.95
CA ARG A 525 3.37 0.92 4.07
C ARG A 525 3.84 1.54 5.39
N LYS A 526 3.13 2.56 5.89
CA LYS A 526 3.51 3.29 7.11
C LYS A 526 2.78 2.76 8.33
N HIS A 527 1.45 2.66 8.27
CA HIS A 527 0.66 2.41 9.48
C HIS A 527 0.57 0.93 9.85
N LEU A 528 0.35 0.04 8.87
CA LEU A 528 0.15 -1.40 9.09
C LEU A 528 1.45 -2.21 9.04
N ASN A 529 2.40 -1.87 8.16
CA ASN A 529 3.66 -2.62 7.99
C ASN A 529 4.43 -2.81 9.31
N ARG A 530 4.47 -1.78 10.16
CA ARG A 530 5.13 -1.85 11.48
C ARG A 530 4.53 -2.89 12.44
N TRP A 531 3.31 -3.36 12.17
CA TRP A 531 2.63 -4.38 12.97
C TRP A 531 2.70 -5.77 12.31
N GLN A 532 3.11 -5.85 11.04
CA GLN A 532 3.28 -7.10 10.30
C GLN A 532 4.56 -7.82 10.74
N ARG A 533 4.56 -9.16 10.66
CA ARG A 533 5.71 -9.98 11.08
C ARG A 533 6.27 -10.78 9.91
N GLY A 534 7.48 -10.44 9.49
CA GLY A 534 8.13 -11.10 8.34
C GLY A 534 7.26 -11.05 7.08
N GLY A 535 6.64 -9.90 6.81
CA GLY A 535 5.72 -9.70 5.69
C GLY A 535 4.35 -10.39 5.83
N ARG A 536 4.05 -11.04 6.96
CA ARG A 536 2.74 -11.66 7.19
C ARG A 536 1.70 -10.62 7.57
N GLN A 537 0.56 -10.67 6.89
CA GLN A 537 -0.60 -9.83 7.14
C GLN A 537 -1.17 -10.04 8.56
N LEU A 538 -1.85 -9.01 9.07
CA LEU A 538 -2.43 -9.01 10.42
C LEU A 538 -3.63 -9.95 10.52
N ARG A 539 -3.88 -10.50 11.73
CA ARG A 539 -5.13 -11.18 12.05
C ARG A 539 -6.26 -10.14 12.17
N ALA A 540 -7.50 -10.52 11.85
CA ALA A 540 -8.63 -9.58 11.77
C ALA A 540 -8.88 -8.77 13.05
N ASP A 541 -8.78 -9.41 14.21
CA ASP A 541 -8.90 -8.81 15.53
C ASP A 541 -7.73 -7.87 15.87
N ILE A 542 -6.50 -8.26 15.54
CA ILE A 542 -5.32 -7.39 15.68
C ILE A 542 -5.46 -6.17 14.76
N LEU A 543 -5.89 -6.39 13.51
CA LEU A 543 -6.11 -5.31 12.55
C LEU A 543 -7.15 -4.32 13.09
N MET A 544 -8.31 -4.80 13.54
CA MET A 544 -9.37 -3.97 14.10
C MET A 544 -8.87 -3.18 15.32
N HIS A 545 -8.23 -3.85 16.27
CA HIS A 545 -7.68 -3.20 17.46
C HIS A 545 -6.64 -2.13 17.08
N VAL A 546 -5.71 -2.43 16.18
CA VAL A 546 -4.68 -1.48 15.73
C VAL A 546 -5.28 -0.29 14.99
N LEU A 547 -6.29 -0.52 14.13
CA LEU A 547 -6.97 0.55 13.42
C LEU A 547 -7.62 1.53 14.38
N ILE A 548 -8.44 1.02 15.32
CA ILE A 548 -9.23 1.83 16.24
C ILE A 548 -8.36 2.46 17.33
N MET A 549 -7.44 1.72 17.93
CA MET A 549 -6.72 2.17 19.13
C MET A 549 -5.43 2.93 18.83
N LYS A 550 -4.92 2.88 17.58
CA LYS A 550 -3.61 3.44 17.24
C LYS A 550 -3.59 4.22 15.93
N VAL A 551 -4.08 3.64 14.83
CA VAL A 551 -3.91 4.25 13.50
C VAL A 551 -4.85 5.44 13.31
N LEU A 552 -6.16 5.25 13.51
CA LEU A 552 -7.14 6.30 13.31
C LEU A 552 -6.92 7.47 14.29
N PRO A 553 -6.75 7.25 15.62
CA PRO A 553 -6.45 8.35 16.54
C PRO A 553 -5.20 9.13 16.15
N SER A 554 -4.12 8.43 15.78
CA SER A 554 -2.87 9.09 15.36
C SER A 554 -3.04 9.95 14.10
N ILE A 555 -3.88 9.54 13.15
CA ILE A 555 -4.18 10.34 11.95
C ILE A 555 -4.90 11.63 12.35
N PHE A 556 -5.94 11.54 13.18
CA PHE A 556 -6.70 12.72 13.59
C PHE A 556 -5.92 13.63 14.54
N GLU A 557 -5.11 13.08 15.44
CA GLU A 557 -4.20 13.83 16.30
C GLU A 557 -3.17 14.61 15.47
N GLN A 558 -2.55 13.97 14.47
CA GLN A 558 -1.63 14.64 13.55
C GLN A 558 -2.31 15.82 12.84
N ARG A 559 -3.54 15.63 12.34
CA ARG A 559 -4.29 16.72 11.69
C ARG A 559 -4.60 17.87 12.63
N CYS A 560 -4.95 17.56 13.88
CA CYS A 560 -5.18 18.56 14.91
C CYS A 560 -3.90 19.39 15.16
N TYR A 561 -2.75 18.74 15.29
CA TYR A 561 -1.46 19.45 15.42
C TYR A 561 -1.13 20.28 14.18
N GLU A 562 -1.32 19.77 12.96
CA GLU A 562 -1.10 20.52 11.73
C GLU A 562 -1.98 21.78 11.67
N GLN A 563 -3.25 21.68 12.08
CA GLN A 563 -4.16 22.82 12.15
C GLN A 563 -3.74 23.85 13.20
N GLN A 564 -3.31 23.40 14.39
CA GLN A 564 -2.79 24.28 15.44
C GLN A 564 -1.51 24.98 14.99
N GLU A 565 -0.60 24.27 14.33
CA GLU A 565 0.65 24.82 13.84
C GLU A 565 0.42 25.85 12.73
N GLU A 566 -0.47 25.57 11.79
CA GLU A 566 -0.84 26.53 10.75
C GLU A 566 -1.55 27.75 11.35
N SER A 567 -2.44 27.57 12.32
CA SER A 567 -3.09 28.69 13.02
C SER A 567 -2.04 29.57 13.70
N ARG A 568 -1.09 28.95 14.41
CA ARG A 568 0.05 29.63 15.04
C ARG A 568 0.91 30.37 14.00
N PHE A 569 1.14 29.77 12.83
CA PHE A 569 1.92 30.39 11.74
C PHE A 569 1.17 31.57 11.12
N ASN A 570 -0.12 31.42 10.84
CA ASN A 570 -0.99 32.48 10.35
C ASN A 570 -1.07 33.65 11.33
N ASP A 571 -1.16 33.39 12.63
CA ASP A 571 -1.15 34.45 13.64
C ASP A 571 0.21 35.18 13.70
N LYS A 572 1.32 34.45 13.55
CA LYS A 572 2.65 35.08 13.38
C LYS A 572 2.70 35.97 12.15
N ILE A 573 2.18 35.51 11.00
CA ILE A 573 2.14 36.33 9.77
C ILE A 573 1.23 37.54 9.96
N ARG A 574 0.02 37.39 10.52
CA ARG A 574 -0.89 38.52 10.78
C ARG A 574 -0.25 39.62 11.62
N ASN A 575 0.60 39.23 12.57
CA ASN A 575 1.32 40.17 13.44
C ASN A 575 2.48 40.90 12.74
N LEU A 576 2.87 40.50 11.52
CA LEU A 576 3.84 41.24 10.72
C LEU A 576 3.18 42.39 9.95
N PRO A 577 3.86 43.54 9.78
CA PRO A 577 3.35 44.63 8.94
C PRO A 577 3.01 44.15 7.52
N GLY A 578 1.74 44.25 7.14
CA GLY A 578 1.24 43.80 5.83
C GLY A 578 0.84 42.31 5.75
N GLY A 579 1.10 41.50 6.78
CA GLY A 579 0.83 40.06 6.73
C GLY A 579 -0.66 39.69 6.66
N GLY A 580 -1.55 40.53 7.20
CA GLY A 580 -3.00 40.36 6.99
C GLY A 580 -3.41 40.48 5.51
N ARG A 581 -2.76 41.36 4.74
CA ARG A 581 -2.98 41.46 3.30
C ARG A 581 -2.43 40.25 2.56
N LEU A 582 -1.29 39.72 3.01
CA LEU A 582 -0.69 38.52 2.43
C LEU A 582 -1.60 37.30 2.61
N ILE A 583 -2.14 37.08 3.81
CA ILE A 583 -3.07 35.97 4.07
C ILE A 583 -4.35 36.15 3.26
N ASN A 584 -4.90 37.36 3.19
CA ASN A 584 -6.09 37.62 2.39
C ASN A 584 -5.84 37.45 0.88
N ALA A 585 -4.64 37.80 0.40
CA ALA A 585 -4.25 37.59 -0.98
C ALA A 585 -4.06 36.09 -1.28
N ALA A 586 -3.44 35.33 -0.36
CA ALA A 586 -3.28 33.88 -0.50
C ALA A 586 -4.63 33.13 -0.48
N ASN A 587 -5.60 33.63 0.30
CA ASN A 587 -6.95 33.05 0.37
C ASN A 587 -7.89 33.57 -0.72
N SER A 588 -7.54 34.65 -1.40
CA SER A 588 -8.33 35.11 -2.54
C SER A 588 -7.98 34.22 -3.73
N PRO A 589 -8.96 33.58 -4.38
CA PRO A 589 -8.75 32.90 -5.64
C PRO A 589 -8.47 33.98 -6.70
N THR A 590 -7.28 34.55 -6.70
CA THR A 590 -6.85 35.50 -7.73
C THR A 590 -6.61 34.72 -8.99
N SER A 591 -7.68 34.51 -9.75
CA SER A 591 -7.66 34.31 -11.19
C SER A 591 -7.23 35.61 -11.86
N SER A 592 -6.01 36.09 -11.57
CA SER A 592 -5.38 37.05 -12.47
C SER A 592 -5.05 36.26 -13.74
N SER A 593 -6.02 36.22 -14.65
CA SER A 593 -5.84 35.80 -16.04
C SER A 593 -4.75 36.69 -16.62
N MET A 594 -3.50 36.25 -16.48
CA MET A 594 -2.37 36.93 -17.08
C MET A 594 -2.53 36.82 -18.59
N VAL A 595 -2.41 37.94 -19.28
CA VAL A 595 -2.45 37.96 -20.74
C VAL A 595 -1.40 36.97 -21.26
N PRO A 596 -1.77 36.01 -22.12
CA PRO A 596 -0.82 35.02 -22.63
C PRO A 596 0.34 35.71 -23.34
N VAL A 597 1.57 35.38 -22.94
CA VAL A 597 2.76 35.89 -23.60
C VAL A 597 3.61 34.72 -24.08
N ALA A 598 3.97 34.72 -25.37
CA ALA A 598 4.82 33.69 -25.92
C ALA A 598 6.30 33.95 -25.62
N TYR A 599 7.00 32.95 -25.08
CA TYR A 599 8.47 32.95 -25.00
C TYR A 599 9.04 31.55 -25.30
N PHE A 600 10.32 31.52 -25.70
CA PHE A 600 11.01 30.33 -26.20
C PHE A 600 12.15 29.92 -25.26
N CYS A 601 11.82 29.11 -24.26
CA CYS A 601 12.82 28.40 -23.48
C CYS A 601 13.35 27.16 -24.24
N PRO A 602 14.59 26.70 -24.01
CA PRO A 602 15.06 25.42 -24.55
C PRO A 602 14.16 24.25 -24.11
N ASP A 603 13.67 23.44 -25.05
CA ASP A 603 12.80 22.29 -24.79
C ASP A 603 13.00 21.24 -25.90
N GLU A 604 13.92 20.29 -25.67
CA GLU A 604 14.34 19.29 -26.66
C GLU A 604 13.16 18.46 -27.19
N CYS A 605 12.20 18.11 -26.33
CA CYS A 605 11.01 17.35 -26.70
C CYS A 605 10.12 18.14 -27.68
N ARG A 606 9.89 19.42 -27.43
CA ARG A 606 9.11 20.28 -28.34
C ARG A 606 9.87 20.59 -29.61
N ASP A 607 11.19 20.71 -29.55
CA ASP A 607 12.04 20.95 -30.71
C ASP A 607 12.05 19.72 -31.64
N ALA A 608 12.18 18.51 -31.09
CA ALA A 608 12.03 17.26 -31.85
C ALA A 608 10.63 17.13 -32.47
N ALA A 609 9.57 17.46 -31.71
CA ALA A 609 8.21 17.46 -32.23
C ALA A 609 7.99 18.51 -33.33
N ALA A 610 8.65 19.67 -33.24
CA ALA A 610 8.63 20.71 -34.26
C ALA A 610 9.34 20.26 -35.55
N GLN A 611 10.48 19.59 -35.42
CA GLN A 611 11.17 18.99 -36.57
C GLN A 611 10.30 17.95 -37.28
N ALA A 612 9.59 17.10 -36.53
CA ALA A 612 8.66 16.13 -37.10
C ALA A 612 7.55 16.80 -37.93
N LEU A 613 6.97 17.91 -37.44
CA LEU A 613 5.97 18.67 -38.20
C LEU A 613 6.51 19.18 -39.54
N VAL A 614 7.77 19.64 -39.57
CA VAL A 614 8.43 20.10 -40.79
C VAL A 614 8.72 18.93 -41.74
N GLN A 615 9.26 17.83 -41.22
CA GLN A 615 9.61 16.63 -42.00
C GLN A 615 8.37 15.99 -42.66
N HIS A 616 7.26 15.93 -41.94
CA HIS A 616 5.99 15.40 -42.45
C HIS A 616 5.21 16.41 -43.32
N LYS A 617 5.81 17.57 -43.66
CA LYS A 617 5.17 18.64 -44.44
C LYS A 617 3.83 19.09 -43.86
N GLN A 618 3.68 19.03 -42.54
CA GLN A 618 2.47 19.44 -41.83
C GLN A 618 2.40 20.96 -41.64
N ILE A 619 3.48 21.70 -41.90
CA ILE A 619 3.49 23.17 -41.89
C ILE A 619 3.61 23.73 -43.31
N GLY A 620 2.67 24.62 -43.65
CA GLY A 620 2.62 25.28 -44.95
C GLY A 620 3.71 26.33 -45.15
N VAL A 621 3.68 26.94 -46.34
CA VAL A 621 4.46 28.16 -46.66
C VAL A 621 3.76 29.35 -46.01
N PRO A 622 4.49 30.31 -45.42
CA PRO A 622 3.85 31.45 -44.77
C PRO A 622 3.21 32.40 -45.78
N GLU A 623 2.09 32.99 -45.37
CA GLU A 623 1.58 34.22 -45.96
C GLU A 623 2.34 35.41 -45.37
N HIS A 624 2.90 36.25 -46.24
CA HIS A 624 3.66 37.44 -45.85
C HIS A 624 2.72 38.62 -45.66
N LEU A 625 2.68 39.17 -44.44
CA LEU A 625 2.01 40.42 -44.13
C LEU A 625 3.03 41.51 -43.78
N PRO A 626 2.67 42.81 -43.88
CA PRO A 626 3.58 43.90 -43.50
C PRO A 626 4.10 43.81 -42.06
N GLU A 627 3.27 43.30 -41.16
CA GLU A 627 3.53 43.24 -39.70
C GLU A 627 4.16 41.90 -39.25
N GLY A 628 4.20 40.88 -40.12
CA GLY A 628 4.66 39.55 -39.74
C GLY A 628 4.31 38.43 -40.72
N LEU A 629 4.34 37.20 -40.22
CA LEU A 629 4.12 35.98 -41.00
C LEU A 629 2.96 35.17 -40.42
N ILE A 630 2.08 34.66 -41.28
CA ILE A 630 1.04 33.69 -40.91
C ILE A 630 1.41 32.33 -41.48
N PHE A 631 1.42 31.31 -40.63
CA PHE A 631 1.51 29.92 -41.06
C PHE A 631 0.20 29.20 -40.77
N ILE A 632 -0.13 28.26 -41.66
CA ILE A 632 -1.09 27.20 -41.39
C ILE A 632 -0.30 25.92 -41.12
N CYS A 633 -0.48 25.34 -39.94
CA CYS A 633 0.13 24.07 -39.57
C CYS A 633 -0.96 23.07 -39.23
N PHE A 634 -1.00 21.97 -39.96
CA PHE A 634 -1.82 20.82 -39.62
C PHE A 634 -1.35 20.22 -38.30
N SER A 635 -2.29 19.60 -37.59
CA SER A 635 -2.01 18.77 -36.42
C SER A 635 -0.95 17.73 -36.77
N ALA A 636 -0.10 17.41 -35.81
CA ALA A 636 0.92 16.37 -35.98
C ALA A 636 0.37 14.98 -36.34
N PHE A 637 -0.96 14.82 -36.29
CA PHE A 637 -1.71 13.57 -36.51
C PHE A 637 -2.61 13.66 -37.73
N ALA A 638 -2.56 14.76 -38.47
CA ALA A 638 -3.25 14.86 -39.74
C ALA A 638 -2.74 13.74 -40.65
N THR A 639 -3.66 12.87 -41.08
CA THR A 639 -3.42 11.79 -42.03
C THR A 639 -4.05 12.13 -43.37
N GLU A 640 -3.61 11.49 -44.44
CA GLU A 640 -4.24 11.63 -45.77
C GLU A 640 -5.71 11.20 -45.81
N TYR A 641 -6.15 10.38 -44.86
CA TYR A 641 -7.53 9.95 -44.70
C TYR A 641 -8.45 10.99 -44.02
N GLU A 642 -7.91 12.12 -43.54
CA GLU A 642 -8.72 13.19 -42.95
C GLU A 642 -9.19 14.18 -44.03
N ALA A 643 -10.51 14.18 -44.31
CA ALA A 643 -11.10 15.14 -45.26
C ALA A 643 -10.92 16.61 -44.80
N GLU A 644 -10.97 16.85 -43.50
CA GLU A 644 -10.78 18.16 -42.87
C GLU A 644 -9.76 18.05 -41.73
N ALA A 645 -8.48 17.98 -42.10
CA ALA A 645 -7.40 17.92 -41.14
C ALA A 645 -7.39 19.16 -40.25
N GLN A 646 -7.33 18.95 -38.92
CA GLN A 646 -7.26 20.05 -37.97
C GLN A 646 -6.03 20.89 -38.26
N SER A 647 -6.23 22.17 -38.54
CA SER A 647 -5.15 23.12 -38.74
C SER A 647 -5.11 24.16 -37.62
N TYR A 648 -3.92 24.69 -37.38
CA TYR A 648 -3.65 25.75 -36.42
C TYR A 648 -3.02 26.92 -37.16
N ARG A 649 -3.52 28.12 -36.87
CA ARG A 649 -2.95 29.36 -37.36
C ARG A 649 -1.85 29.81 -36.41
N ILE A 650 -0.69 30.11 -36.96
CA ILE A 650 0.47 30.59 -36.21
C ILE A 650 0.81 31.99 -36.74
N TRP A 651 0.93 32.95 -35.83
CA TRP A 651 1.35 34.31 -36.13
C TRP A 651 2.75 34.55 -35.56
N LEU A 652 3.65 35.03 -36.42
CA LEU A 652 5.00 35.47 -36.04
C LEU A 652 5.17 36.95 -36.44
N GLY A 653 4.97 37.88 -35.50
CA GLY A 653 5.13 39.30 -35.72
C GLY A 653 6.59 39.75 -35.76
N TYR A 654 6.91 40.73 -36.61
CA TYR A 654 8.25 41.32 -36.66
C TYR A 654 8.61 42.14 -35.41
N ASN A 655 7.61 42.47 -34.59
CA ASN A 655 7.77 43.12 -33.29
C ASN A 655 8.02 42.13 -32.13
N GLY A 656 8.11 40.83 -32.40
CA GLY A 656 8.33 39.79 -31.38
C GLY A 656 7.05 39.22 -30.77
N VAL A 657 5.89 39.80 -31.09
CA VAL A 657 4.59 39.25 -30.68
C VAL A 657 4.30 38.01 -31.52
N THR A 658 4.15 36.87 -30.85
CA THR A 658 3.85 35.59 -31.49
C THR A 658 2.65 34.93 -30.84
N ALA A 659 1.84 34.25 -31.64
CA ALA A 659 0.63 33.58 -31.17
C ALA A 659 0.37 32.29 -31.96
N CYS A 660 -0.31 31.33 -31.35
CA CYS A 660 -0.74 30.12 -32.03
C CYS A 660 -2.13 29.72 -31.57
N SER A 661 -3.02 29.39 -32.50
CA SER A 661 -4.39 28.96 -32.19
C SER A 661 -4.48 27.51 -31.67
N CYS A 662 -3.37 26.91 -31.26
CA CYS A 662 -3.38 25.55 -30.73
C CYS A 662 -3.67 25.57 -29.21
N PRO A 663 -4.43 24.60 -28.69
CA PRO A 663 -4.74 24.55 -27.25
C PRO A 663 -3.49 24.54 -26.37
N GLY A 664 -2.40 23.91 -26.84
CA GLY A 664 -1.14 23.87 -26.08
C GLY A 664 -0.51 25.25 -25.83
N PHE A 665 -0.80 26.25 -26.68
CA PHE A 665 -0.35 27.62 -26.48
C PHE A 665 -1.26 28.38 -25.51
N GLU A 666 -2.59 28.29 -25.72
CA GLU A 666 -3.60 28.95 -24.88
C GLU A 666 -3.48 28.57 -23.40
N HIS A 667 -3.19 27.30 -23.10
CA HIS A 667 -3.11 26.84 -21.71
C HIS A 667 -1.76 27.10 -21.03
N ARG A 668 -0.66 27.09 -21.79
CA ARG A 668 0.70 27.06 -21.19
C ARG A 668 1.43 28.38 -21.24
N MET A 669 1.04 29.29 -22.14
CA MET A 669 1.76 30.56 -22.33
C MET A 669 3.26 30.38 -22.62
N VAL A 670 3.65 29.27 -23.26
CA VAL A 670 5.03 29.00 -23.70
C VAL A 670 4.99 28.57 -25.16
N ALA A 671 6.01 28.92 -25.95
CA ALA A 671 6.12 28.54 -27.35
C ALA A 671 5.83 27.04 -27.57
N CYS A 672 4.77 26.76 -28.32
CA CYS A 672 4.35 25.41 -28.63
C CYS A 672 5.20 24.82 -29.79
N LYS A 673 5.06 23.52 -30.03
CA LYS A 673 5.75 22.84 -31.14
C LYS A 673 5.43 23.43 -32.51
N HIS A 674 4.24 23.99 -32.71
CA HIS A 674 3.83 24.59 -33.98
C HIS A 674 4.58 25.92 -34.23
N MET A 675 4.73 26.75 -33.19
CA MET A 675 5.51 27.99 -33.27
C MET A 675 6.99 27.70 -33.54
N ARG A 676 7.54 26.67 -32.88
CA ARG A 676 8.91 26.19 -33.14
C ARG A 676 9.05 25.66 -34.57
N ALA A 677 8.08 24.92 -35.09
CA ALA A 677 8.09 24.46 -36.48
C ALA A 677 8.03 25.62 -37.48
N ALA A 678 7.26 26.67 -37.17
CA ALA A 678 7.22 27.89 -37.97
C ALA A 678 8.59 28.58 -38.01
N LEU A 679 9.29 28.66 -36.88
CA LEU A 679 10.65 29.20 -36.84
C LEU A 679 11.64 28.38 -37.66
N LEU A 680 11.60 27.04 -37.56
CA LEU A 680 12.42 26.16 -38.40
C LEU A 680 12.12 26.37 -39.90
N LYS A 681 10.84 26.59 -40.25
CA LYS A 681 10.44 26.88 -41.63
C LYS A 681 10.92 28.25 -42.11
N VAL A 682 10.85 29.28 -41.26
CA VAL A 682 11.43 30.61 -41.55
C VAL A 682 12.92 30.49 -41.85
N GLU A 683 13.65 29.73 -41.04
CA GLU A 683 15.09 29.56 -41.24
C GLU A 683 15.41 28.81 -42.55
N SER A 684 14.65 27.77 -42.87
CA SER A 684 14.74 27.08 -44.16
C SER A 684 14.46 28.00 -45.36
N LEU A 685 13.50 28.94 -45.24
CA LEU A 685 13.20 29.92 -46.30
C LEU A 685 14.34 30.92 -46.49
N ARG A 686 14.96 31.39 -45.39
CA ARG A 686 16.15 32.27 -45.46
C ARG A 686 17.32 31.58 -46.15
N GLN A 687 17.57 30.31 -45.80
CA GLN A 687 18.61 29.48 -46.44
C GLN A 687 18.34 29.26 -47.94
N SER A 688 17.06 29.29 -48.34
CA SER A 688 16.65 29.19 -49.75
C SER A 688 16.70 30.53 -50.51
N GLY A 689 17.22 31.60 -49.89
CA GLY A 689 17.38 32.92 -50.52
C GLY A 689 16.16 33.84 -50.41
N ILE A 690 15.11 33.46 -49.69
CA ILE A 690 13.94 34.33 -49.46
C ILE A 690 14.27 35.31 -48.33
N ALA A 691 14.20 36.61 -48.61
CA ALA A 691 14.49 37.66 -47.64
C ALA A 691 13.37 37.78 -46.59
N VAL A 692 13.51 37.06 -45.47
CA VAL A 692 12.61 37.14 -44.31
C VAL A 692 13.28 37.94 -43.18
N PRO A 693 12.68 39.03 -42.69
CA PRO A 693 13.24 39.82 -41.58
C PRO A 693 13.57 38.98 -40.34
N THR A 694 14.57 39.42 -39.56
CA THR A 694 14.89 38.79 -38.27
C THR A 694 13.73 38.99 -37.29
N LEU A 695 13.28 37.90 -36.65
CA LEU A 695 12.19 37.93 -35.67
C LEU A 695 12.80 38.06 -34.27
N PRO A 696 12.51 39.13 -33.50
CA PRO A 696 13.00 39.28 -32.13
C PRO A 696 12.18 38.36 -31.19
N ILE A 697 12.65 37.14 -31.00
CA ILE A 697 11.94 36.12 -30.23
C ILE A 697 12.37 36.17 -28.76
N PRO A 698 11.47 36.48 -27.81
CA PRO A 698 11.82 36.49 -26.39
C PRO A 698 12.11 35.07 -25.91
N LYS A 699 13.22 34.89 -25.18
CA LYS A 699 13.65 33.61 -24.63
C LYS A 699 13.13 33.38 -23.21
N THR A 700 12.81 34.47 -22.52
CA THR A 700 12.31 34.48 -21.15
C THR A 700 10.97 35.20 -21.06
N GLU A 701 10.16 34.83 -20.08
CA GLU A 701 8.88 35.48 -19.80
C GLU A 701 9.05 36.98 -19.51
N SER A 702 10.13 37.34 -18.80
CA SER A 702 10.48 38.74 -18.50
C SER A 702 10.82 39.57 -19.73
N GLU A 703 11.38 38.95 -20.79
CA GLU A 703 11.62 39.63 -22.07
C GLU A 703 10.32 39.83 -22.85
N ALA A 704 9.37 38.91 -22.68
CA ALA A 704 8.16 38.86 -23.47
C ALA A 704 7.07 39.79 -22.92
N ARG A 705 6.93 39.91 -21.59
CA ARG A 705 5.90 40.73 -20.93
C ARG A 705 5.89 42.22 -21.32
N PRO A 706 7.04 42.91 -21.43
CA PRO A 706 7.09 44.30 -21.88
C PRO A 706 6.56 44.51 -23.31
N GLN A 707 6.50 43.45 -24.12
CA GLN A 707 6.07 43.53 -25.52
C GLN A 707 4.54 43.48 -25.68
N VAL A 708 3.80 43.00 -24.66
CA VAL A 708 2.34 42.79 -24.72
C VAL A 708 1.55 43.91 -24.05
N ILE A 709 2.16 44.64 -23.11
CA ILE A 709 1.49 45.72 -22.37
C ILE A 709 1.99 47.07 -22.89
N PRO A 710 1.14 47.91 -23.52
CA PRO A 710 1.46 49.31 -23.75
C PRO A 710 1.74 49.96 -22.39
N THR A 711 2.97 50.47 -22.22
CA THR A 711 3.55 51.01 -20.97
C THR A 711 2.56 51.80 -20.09
N LEU A 712 2.02 51.14 -19.06
CA LEU A 712 1.48 51.76 -17.85
C LEU A 712 2.52 51.55 -16.74
N GLN A 713 3.11 52.64 -16.23
CA GLN A 713 4.11 52.58 -15.16
C GLN A 713 3.47 52.06 -13.86
N GLU A 714 3.77 50.82 -13.49
CA GLU A 714 3.39 50.27 -12.19
C GLU A 714 4.32 50.77 -11.06
N SER A 715 3.73 50.98 -9.87
CA SER A 715 4.44 51.48 -8.70
C SER A 715 5.48 50.48 -8.17
N PRO A 716 6.59 50.95 -7.55
CA PRO A 716 7.57 50.08 -6.87
C PRO A 716 6.98 49.16 -5.80
N LEU A 717 5.86 49.55 -5.19
CA LEU A 717 5.16 48.78 -4.15
C LEU A 717 4.44 47.54 -4.73
N SER A 718 3.85 47.64 -5.92
CA SER A 718 3.26 46.47 -6.61
C SER A 718 4.34 45.46 -6.98
N ARG A 719 5.50 45.93 -7.46
CA ARG A 719 6.63 45.04 -7.80
C ARG A 719 7.18 44.30 -6.57
N ALA A 720 7.30 44.99 -5.44
CA ALA A 720 7.73 44.38 -4.19
C ALA A 720 6.71 43.37 -3.65
N ALA A 721 5.41 43.67 -3.74
CA ALA A 721 4.35 42.76 -3.32
C ALA A 721 4.33 41.47 -4.17
N VAL A 722 4.43 41.59 -5.50
CA VAL A 722 4.51 40.44 -6.42
C VAL A 722 5.74 39.58 -6.14
N ALA A 723 6.91 40.18 -5.94
CA ALA A 723 8.15 39.45 -5.63
C ALA A 723 8.09 38.71 -4.28
N VAL A 724 7.44 39.29 -3.27
CA VAL A 724 7.24 38.64 -1.96
C VAL A 724 6.25 37.47 -2.04
N THR A 725 5.17 37.61 -2.81
CA THR A 725 4.22 36.52 -3.07
C THR A 725 4.89 35.35 -3.81
N ASP A 726 5.77 35.65 -4.78
CA ASP A 726 6.52 34.66 -5.56
C ASP A 726 7.59 33.91 -4.73
N ILE A 727 8.10 34.54 -3.67
CA ILE A 727 9.01 33.92 -2.70
C ILE A 727 8.24 33.07 -1.69
N LEU A 728 7.10 33.55 -1.19
CA LEU A 728 6.33 32.88 -0.13
C LEU A 728 5.48 31.70 -0.65
N GLY A 729 5.16 31.66 -1.94
CA GLY A 729 4.54 30.49 -2.59
C GLY A 729 5.47 29.26 -2.72
N ARG A 730 6.75 29.39 -2.34
CA ARG A 730 7.77 28.32 -2.51
C ARG A 730 7.85 27.31 -1.37
N GLU A 731 7.17 27.53 -0.23
CA GLU A 731 7.29 26.67 0.96
C GLU A 731 5.92 26.20 1.49
N SER A 732 5.22 25.35 0.74
CA SER A 732 4.19 24.49 1.34
C SER A 732 3.86 23.28 0.47
N GLY A 733 4.42 22.12 0.85
CA GLY A 733 3.91 20.80 0.44
C GLY A 733 4.89 19.95 -0.37
N ALA A 734 5.69 19.12 0.32
CA ALA A 734 6.18 17.85 -0.21
C ALA A 734 6.64 16.95 0.94
N PHE A 735 5.90 15.85 1.15
CA PHE A 735 6.35 14.69 1.93
C PHE A 735 6.22 13.51 0.98
N ASP A 736 7.19 13.35 0.08
CA ASP A 736 7.22 12.24 -0.88
C ASP A 736 8.03 11.09 -0.29
N GLY A 737 7.34 9.99 -0.02
CA GLY A 737 7.95 8.71 0.31
C GLY A 737 8.34 7.98 -0.97
N GLU A 738 9.63 7.68 -1.11
CA GLU A 738 10.26 6.92 -2.19
C GLU A 738 9.43 5.68 -2.60
N GLN A 739 9.27 5.50 -3.91
CA GLN A 739 8.82 4.27 -4.55
C GLN A 739 10.08 3.52 -5.01
N ASP A 740 10.34 2.35 -4.46
CA ASP A 740 11.32 1.41 -5.03
C ASP A 740 10.68 0.69 -6.21
N GLU A 741 11.33 0.76 -7.36
CA GLU A 741 10.96 0.08 -8.59
C GLU A 741 11.28 -1.43 -8.51
N GLU A 742 10.23 -2.27 -8.57
CA GLU A 742 10.38 -3.69 -8.84
C GLU A 742 10.23 -3.91 -10.36
N SER A 743 11.26 -4.47 -10.98
CA SER A 743 11.51 -4.50 -12.42
C SER A 743 10.31 -4.96 -13.28
N GLY A 744 9.84 -4.07 -14.16
CA GLY A 744 8.87 -4.39 -15.20
C GLY A 744 8.77 -3.27 -16.23
N SER A 745 9.71 -3.22 -17.18
CA SER A 745 9.72 -2.38 -18.39
C SER A 745 9.24 -0.93 -18.23
N GLU A 746 10.19 0.00 -18.16
CA GLU A 746 9.99 1.45 -18.07
C GLU A 746 8.84 1.99 -18.96
N PRO A 747 7.87 2.73 -18.38
CA PRO A 747 6.77 3.32 -19.12
C PRO A 747 7.20 4.62 -19.84
N PRO A 748 6.55 5.00 -20.95
CA PRO A 748 6.66 6.37 -21.46
C PRO A 748 6.03 7.34 -20.46
N ASP A 749 6.79 8.37 -20.12
CA ASP A 749 6.52 9.45 -19.19
C ASP A 749 5.32 10.32 -19.64
N TRP A 750 4.20 10.20 -18.93
CA TRP A 750 3.01 11.06 -19.09
C TRP A 750 2.58 11.73 -17.77
N GLY A 751 3.39 11.58 -16.71
CA GLY A 751 3.22 12.34 -15.47
C GLY A 751 3.61 13.82 -15.63
N ASP A 752 4.22 14.18 -16.76
CA ASP A 752 4.82 15.50 -16.96
C ASP A 752 3.86 16.61 -17.40
N LEU A 753 2.59 16.30 -17.69
CA LEU A 753 1.62 17.30 -18.17
C LEU A 753 1.09 18.23 -17.06
N GLU A 754 1.01 17.74 -15.82
CA GLU A 754 0.50 18.46 -14.64
C GLU A 754 1.60 18.69 -13.58
N SER A 755 2.72 17.97 -13.69
CA SER A 755 3.84 18.00 -12.72
C SER A 755 4.99 18.94 -13.09
N SER A 756 5.09 19.42 -14.34
CA SER A 756 6.27 20.19 -14.79
C SER A 756 6.43 21.58 -14.12
N ILE A 757 5.35 22.19 -13.62
CA ILE A 757 5.41 23.47 -12.88
C ILE A 757 5.88 23.25 -11.44
N THR A 758 5.46 22.15 -10.80
CA THR A 758 5.92 21.77 -9.46
C THR A 758 7.32 21.18 -9.48
N LYS A 759 7.73 20.42 -10.51
CA LYS A 759 9.03 19.72 -10.61
C LYS A 759 10.25 20.65 -10.61
N SER A 760 10.21 21.81 -11.26
CA SER A 760 11.42 22.66 -11.31
C SER A 760 11.71 23.38 -9.98
N VAL A 761 10.66 23.73 -9.22
CA VAL A 761 10.76 24.38 -7.90
C VAL A 761 10.88 23.34 -6.77
N SER A 762 10.23 22.17 -6.90
CA SER A 762 10.37 21.06 -5.94
C SER A 762 11.74 20.40 -6.00
N ARG A 763 12.42 20.40 -7.16
CA ARG A 763 13.74 19.79 -7.33
C ARG A 763 14.79 20.43 -6.41
N ALA A 764 14.79 21.74 -6.22
CA ALA A 764 15.70 22.38 -5.28
C ALA A 764 15.45 21.96 -3.81
N GLY A 765 14.18 21.80 -3.42
CA GLY A 765 13.81 21.30 -2.10
C GLY A 765 14.15 19.81 -1.91
N VAL A 766 13.88 18.99 -2.92
CA VAL A 766 14.24 17.57 -2.96
C VAL A 766 15.76 17.39 -2.95
N ASP A 767 16.50 18.21 -3.69
CA ASP A 767 17.97 18.20 -3.70
C ASP A 767 18.52 18.61 -2.33
N ALA A 768 17.95 19.65 -1.69
CA ALA A 768 18.33 20.06 -0.34
C ALA A 768 18.05 18.98 0.72
N GLN A 769 16.89 18.31 0.65
CA GLN A 769 16.54 17.20 1.55
C GLN A 769 17.42 15.98 1.30
N SER A 770 17.65 15.62 0.03
CA SER A 770 18.55 14.55 -0.39
C SER A 770 19.97 14.79 0.10
N MET A 771 20.47 16.03 0.01
CA MET A 771 21.78 16.43 0.51
C MET A 771 21.86 16.40 2.04
N ALA A 772 20.82 16.85 2.75
CA ALA A 772 20.76 16.78 4.21
C ALA A 772 20.74 15.32 4.70
N ARG A 773 19.99 14.45 4.02
CA ARG A 773 19.93 13.01 4.30
C ARG A 773 21.26 12.33 4.01
N LEU A 774 21.88 12.61 2.86
CA LEU A 774 23.22 12.10 2.51
C LEU A 774 24.26 12.50 3.57
N ALA A 775 24.26 13.78 3.98
CA ALA A 775 25.17 14.27 5.02
C ALA A 775 24.96 13.53 6.36
N TYR A 776 23.71 13.31 6.76
CA TYR A 776 23.38 12.55 7.97
C TYR A 776 23.84 11.08 7.88
N GLU A 777 23.53 10.38 6.78
CA GLU A 777 23.93 8.98 6.60
C GLU A 777 25.45 8.83 6.58
N LEU A 778 26.17 9.74 5.91
CA LEU A 778 27.64 9.78 5.92
C LEU A 778 28.20 10.03 7.33
N GLN A 779 27.57 10.93 8.11
CA GLN A 779 27.96 11.20 9.50
C GLN A 779 27.76 9.98 10.40
N VAL A 780 26.71 9.20 10.18
CA VAL A 780 26.42 7.95 10.92
C VAL A 780 27.31 6.79 10.46
N ALA A 781 27.67 6.73 9.17
CA ALA A 781 28.49 5.67 8.60
C ALA A 781 29.99 5.86 8.88
N ALA A 782 30.49 7.10 8.92
CA ALA A 782 31.92 7.39 9.05
C ALA A 782 32.59 6.73 10.27
N PRO A 783 32.01 6.76 11.50
CA PRO A 783 32.60 6.06 12.64
C PRO A 783 32.68 4.54 12.42
N LYS A 784 31.64 3.94 11.82
CA LYS A 784 31.59 2.49 11.55
C LYS A 784 32.64 2.06 10.53
N LEU A 785 32.89 2.87 9.51
CA LEU A 785 33.96 2.63 8.55
C LEU A 785 35.34 2.72 9.22
N GLY A 786 35.50 3.67 10.16
CA GLY A 786 36.70 3.76 11.01
C GLY A 786 36.89 2.51 11.88
N ASP A 787 35.83 2.03 12.52
CA ASP A 787 35.86 0.80 13.31
C ASP A 787 36.22 -0.41 12.46
N LEU A 788 35.63 -0.54 11.26
CA LEU A 788 35.94 -1.62 10.31
C LEU A 788 37.42 -1.65 9.92
N ALA A 789 38.05 -0.48 9.75
CA ALA A 789 39.48 -0.39 9.47
C ALA A 789 40.35 -1.04 10.56
N THR A 790 39.88 -1.06 11.82
CA THR A 790 40.60 -1.70 12.94
C THR A 790 40.53 -3.23 12.90
N TYR A 791 39.53 -3.79 12.22
CA TYR A 791 39.37 -5.25 12.07
C TYR A 791 40.12 -5.81 10.86
N ILE A 792 40.64 -4.97 9.97
CA ILE A 792 41.41 -5.42 8.81
C ILE A 792 42.80 -5.88 9.29
N PRO A 793 43.12 -7.18 9.17
CA PRO A 793 44.40 -7.70 9.63
C PRO A 793 45.55 -7.08 8.83
N SER A 794 46.62 -6.70 9.52
CA SER A 794 47.80 -6.07 8.89
C SER A 794 48.63 -7.03 8.02
N SER A 795 48.32 -8.33 8.06
CA SER A 795 49.03 -9.39 7.30
C SER A 795 48.12 -10.02 6.25
N SER A 796 48.61 -10.11 5.00
CA SER A 796 47.88 -10.66 3.85
C SER A 796 47.64 -12.18 3.89
N SER A 797 48.21 -12.90 4.85
CA SER A 797 48.16 -14.37 4.92
C SER A 797 46.81 -14.98 5.29
N CYS A 798 45.80 -14.16 5.61
CA CYS A 798 44.50 -14.63 6.13
C CYS A 798 43.29 -14.34 5.23
N VAL A 799 43.50 -13.78 4.03
CA VAL A 799 42.40 -13.43 3.11
C VAL A 799 42.23 -14.52 2.05
N THR A 800 41.05 -15.14 1.97
CA THR A 800 40.74 -16.11 0.91
C THR A 800 40.47 -15.40 -0.42
N PRO A 801 40.59 -16.09 -1.58
CA PRO A 801 40.28 -15.49 -2.89
C PRO A 801 38.87 -14.90 -2.99
N GLU A 802 37.85 -15.55 -2.40
CA GLU A 802 36.48 -15.03 -2.35
C GLU A 802 36.39 -13.73 -1.52
N GLN A 803 37.04 -13.70 -0.35
CA GLN A 803 37.10 -12.48 0.47
C GLN A 803 37.85 -11.34 -0.22
N LEU A 804 38.84 -11.65 -1.05
CA LEU A 804 39.58 -10.65 -1.83
C LEU A 804 38.67 -10.00 -2.88
N GLU A 805 37.79 -10.76 -3.53
CA GLU A 805 36.81 -10.24 -4.49
C GLU A 805 35.78 -9.32 -3.80
N ASP A 806 35.25 -9.75 -2.64
CA ASP A 806 34.33 -8.94 -1.84
C ASP A 806 35.00 -7.63 -1.35
N LEU A 807 36.25 -7.70 -0.87
CA LEU A 807 37.01 -6.53 -0.43
C LEU A 807 37.33 -5.59 -1.61
N THR A 808 37.61 -6.14 -2.80
CA THR A 808 37.85 -5.36 -4.01
C THR A 808 36.58 -4.62 -4.45
N CYS A 809 35.42 -5.30 -4.43
CA CYS A 809 34.12 -4.70 -4.73
C CYS A 809 33.77 -3.61 -3.71
N PHE A 810 33.96 -3.87 -2.42
CA PHE A 810 33.73 -2.87 -1.37
C PHE A 810 34.65 -1.66 -1.52
N HIS A 811 35.94 -1.87 -1.81
CA HIS A 811 36.90 -0.80 -2.08
C HIS A 811 36.49 0.06 -3.28
N GLN A 812 36.08 -0.56 -4.39
CA GLN A 812 35.65 0.19 -5.57
C GLN A 812 34.44 1.11 -5.27
N ASN A 813 33.46 0.60 -4.54
CA ASN A 813 32.30 1.41 -4.13
C ASN A 813 32.69 2.61 -3.24
N LEU A 814 33.68 2.44 -2.36
CA LEU A 814 34.20 3.54 -1.54
C LEU A 814 34.95 4.59 -2.37
N VAL A 815 35.72 4.16 -3.36
CA VAL A 815 36.42 5.06 -4.29
C VAL A 815 35.42 5.88 -5.11
N ASP A 816 34.41 5.25 -5.70
CA ASP A 816 33.39 5.92 -6.49
C ASP A 816 32.60 6.95 -5.66
N LEU A 817 32.30 6.62 -4.40
CA LEU A 817 31.67 7.55 -3.45
C LEU A 817 32.58 8.74 -3.12
N ALA A 818 33.86 8.48 -2.84
CA ALA A 818 34.84 9.52 -2.51
C ALA A 818 35.08 10.48 -3.68
N GLU A 819 35.11 9.98 -4.92
CA GLU A 819 35.23 10.79 -6.13
C GLU A 819 34.02 11.71 -6.30
N LYS A 820 32.80 11.17 -6.16
CA LYS A 820 31.56 11.96 -6.22
C LYS A 820 31.51 13.05 -5.14
N MET A 821 31.92 12.73 -3.91
CA MET A 821 32.00 13.71 -2.82
C MET A 821 33.04 14.80 -3.12
N THR A 822 34.19 14.43 -3.68
CA THR A 822 35.25 15.37 -4.03
C THR A 822 34.76 16.37 -5.09
N ASN A 823 34.10 15.87 -6.14
CA ASN A 823 33.51 16.71 -7.19
C ASN A 823 32.46 17.67 -6.62
N LEU A 824 31.58 17.18 -5.74
CA LEU A 824 30.55 18.01 -5.10
C LEU A 824 31.15 19.12 -4.21
N ILE A 825 32.24 18.83 -3.49
CA ILE A 825 32.96 19.83 -2.68
C ILE A 825 33.63 20.88 -3.55
N LEU A 826 34.24 20.48 -4.66
CA LEU A 826 34.87 21.39 -5.62
C LEU A 826 33.83 22.32 -6.26
N ASP A 827 32.70 21.78 -6.68
CA ASP A 827 31.59 22.56 -7.25
C ASP A 827 31.04 23.55 -6.23
N ALA A 828 30.78 23.14 -4.99
CA ALA A 828 30.27 24.01 -3.94
C ALA A 828 31.24 25.17 -3.61
N ARG A 829 32.55 24.92 -3.64
CA ARG A 829 33.58 25.95 -3.43
C ARG A 829 33.62 26.97 -4.58
N ASN A 830 33.41 26.51 -5.81
CA ASN A 830 33.39 27.38 -6.99
C ASN A 830 32.16 28.32 -7.03
N HIS A 831 31.06 27.97 -6.33
CA HIS A 831 29.80 28.72 -6.35
C HIS A 831 29.58 29.68 -5.16
N GLN A 832 30.49 29.76 -4.18
CA GLN A 832 30.37 30.74 -3.08
C GLN A 832 30.72 32.16 -3.56
N VAL A 833 29.73 32.88 -4.11
CA VAL A 833 29.78 34.34 -4.30
C VAL A 833 29.55 35.03 -2.95
N LYS A 834 30.49 35.90 -2.55
CA LYS A 834 30.46 36.69 -1.30
C LYS A 834 29.10 37.37 -1.05
N PRO A 835 28.38 37.04 0.04
CA PRO A 835 27.20 37.80 0.43
C PRO A 835 27.60 39.08 1.18
N SER A 836 27.26 40.24 0.60
CA SER A 836 27.36 41.55 1.24
C SER A 836 26.12 41.80 2.12
N LEU A 837 26.24 41.59 3.42
CA LEU A 837 25.21 41.94 4.40
C LEU A 837 25.42 43.36 4.94
N LYS A 838 24.42 44.24 4.79
CA LYS A 838 24.28 45.48 5.59
C LYS A 838 23.33 45.23 6.77
N PRO A 839 23.58 45.80 7.97
CA PRO A 839 22.74 45.58 9.14
C PRO A 839 21.54 46.53 9.15
N LEU A 840 20.34 46.00 9.43
CA LEU A 840 19.11 46.78 9.63
C LEU A 840 18.82 46.98 11.12
N ALA A 841 18.49 48.23 11.47
CA ALA A 841 18.25 48.70 12.83
C ALA A 841 16.88 48.27 13.40
N ARG A 842 16.85 48.06 14.72
CA ARG A 842 15.67 47.81 15.57
C ARG A 842 14.77 49.05 15.68
N LEU A 843 13.45 48.87 15.61
CA LEU A 843 12.47 49.79 16.15
C LEU A 843 11.38 49.03 16.93
N THR A 844 10.97 49.64 18.04
CA THR A 844 10.15 49.12 19.13
C THR A 844 8.69 49.57 19.07
N ASN A 845 7.79 48.64 19.44
CA ASN A 845 6.46 48.75 20.11
C ASN A 845 5.57 50.00 19.92
N VAL A 846 4.27 49.78 19.64
CA VAL A 846 3.09 50.26 20.42
C VAL A 846 1.86 49.38 20.08
N SER A 847 1.08 49.00 21.10
CA SER A 847 -0.16 48.19 21.08
C SER A 847 -1.43 49.06 21.00
N GLN A 848 -2.54 48.55 20.43
CA GLN A 848 -3.95 48.77 20.87
C GLN A 848 -5.01 48.03 19.98
N PRO A 849 -6.29 47.87 20.41
CA PRO A 849 -7.08 46.63 20.24
C PRO A 849 -8.17 46.62 19.14
N LEU A 850 -8.65 45.40 18.85
CA LEU A 850 -9.73 44.99 17.93
C LEU A 850 -11.14 45.30 18.44
N PRO A 851 -12.12 45.42 17.51
CA PRO A 851 -13.48 44.94 17.74
C PRO A 851 -13.89 43.83 16.75
N SER A 852 -14.71 42.92 17.28
CA SER A 852 -15.34 41.80 16.57
C SER A 852 -16.61 42.25 15.84
N THR A 853 -16.96 41.57 14.74
CA THR A 853 -18.35 41.38 14.32
C THR A 853 -18.52 40.14 13.44
N SER A 854 -19.64 39.47 13.67
CA SER A 854 -20.12 38.23 13.05
C SER A 854 -21.16 38.52 11.96
N LEU A 855 -21.14 37.77 10.85
CA LEU A 855 -22.23 37.67 9.87
C LEU A 855 -22.14 36.27 9.21
N LYS A 856 -23.05 35.33 9.47
CA LYS A 856 -24.42 35.08 8.92
C LYS A 856 -24.47 34.79 7.40
N ARG A 857 -24.79 33.52 7.09
CA ARG A 857 -25.23 32.94 5.79
C ARG A 857 -26.70 33.27 5.47
N PRO A 858 -27.07 33.23 4.17
CA PRO A 858 -28.26 32.50 3.70
C PRO A 858 -27.91 31.67 2.44
N GLY A 859 -28.61 30.63 1.96
CA GLY A 859 -29.88 29.99 2.29
C GLY A 859 -30.39 29.19 1.06
N SER A 860 -30.94 27.99 1.32
CA SER A 860 -31.96 27.22 0.57
C SER A 860 -31.63 26.44 -0.73
N PRO A 861 -32.01 25.13 -0.83
CA PRO A 861 -31.72 24.25 -1.96
C PRO A 861 -32.85 24.16 -3.01
N LEU A 862 -32.47 23.89 -4.27
CA LEU A 862 -33.34 23.61 -5.41
C LEU A 862 -33.64 22.10 -5.51
N GLN A 863 -34.88 21.74 -5.84
CA GLN A 863 -35.35 20.37 -6.01
C GLN A 863 -34.98 19.81 -7.40
N HIS A 864 -34.39 18.61 -7.46
CA HIS A 864 -34.14 17.88 -8.72
C HIS A 864 -34.77 16.47 -8.74
N THR A 865 -35.25 16.13 -9.94
CA THR A 865 -35.94 14.89 -10.35
C THR A 865 -35.00 13.68 -10.47
N ARG A 866 -35.52 12.49 -10.13
CA ARG A 866 -34.82 11.17 -10.12
C ARG A 866 -34.22 10.75 -11.48
N PRO A 867 -33.01 10.15 -11.51
CA PRO A 867 -32.48 9.45 -12.68
C PRO A 867 -32.89 7.96 -12.76
N ILE A 868 -32.91 7.43 -13.98
CA ILE A 868 -33.32 6.07 -14.38
C ILE A 868 -32.10 5.10 -14.34
N PRO A 869 -32.27 3.78 -14.10
CA PRO A 869 -31.14 2.84 -13.98
C PRO A 869 -30.31 2.67 -15.27
N VAL A 870 -28.98 2.69 -15.12
CA VAL A 870 -27.96 2.57 -16.18
C VAL A 870 -27.69 1.09 -16.57
N PRO A 871 -27.42 0.76 -17.86
CA PRO A 871 -27.24 -0.61 -18.34
C PRO A 871 -25.93 -1.32 -17.91
N PHE A 872 -25.97 -2.67 -17.97
CA PHE A 872 -24.90 -3.58 -17.55
C PHE A 872 -23.66 -3.60 -18.48
N SER A 873 -22.47 -3.86 -17.91
CA SER A 873 -21.18 -3.96 -18.62
C SER A 873 -20.81 -5.40 -19.03
N PRO A 874 -20.22 -5.62 -20.22
CA PRO A 874 -19.76 -6.94 -20.67
C PRO A 874 -18.39 -7.40 -20.12
N GLU A 875 -17.60 -6.57 -19.45
CA GLU A 875 -16.15 -6.86 -19.29
C GLU A 875 -15.71 -7.77 -18.10
N LYS A 876 -16.63 -8.35 -17.30
CA LYS A 876 -16.24 -9.32 -16.25
C LYS A 876 -16.56 -10.79 -16.56
N ALA A 877 -16.99 -11.12 -17.78
CA ALA A 877 -17.26 -12.50 -18.19
C ALA A 877 -16.03 -13.32 -18.66
N GLN A 878 -14.90 -12.69 -19.02
CA GLN A 878 -13.83 -13.41 -19.73
C GLN A 878 -12.50 -13.45 -18.98
N LYS A 879 -12.45 -14.34 -17.98
CA LYS A 879 -11.30 -15.18 -17.60
C LYS A 879 -11.82 -16.30 -16.68
N ARG A 880 -12.69 -17.16 -17.21
CA ARG A 880 -13.08 -18.41 -16.54
C ARG A 880 -12.74 -19.56 -17.47
N LYS A 881 -11.81 -20.44 -17.04
CA LYS A 881 -11.79 -21.81 -17.55
C LYS A 881 -13.15 -22.42 -17.17
N GLN A 882 -13.95 -22.79 -18.16
CA GLN A 882 -15.15 -23.58 -17.94
C GLN A 882 -14.72 -24.91 -17.32
N SER A 883 -15.11 -25.17 -16.07
CA SER A 883 -15.06 -26.49 -15.48
C SER A 883 -16.47 -27.07 -15.53
N TYR A 884 -16.68 -28.04 -16.42
CA TYR A 884 -17.88 -28.88 -16.42
C TYR A 884 -17.87 -29.79 -15.17
N ALA A 885 -19.02 -29.88 -14.50
CA ALA A 885 -19.42 -31.05 -13.73
C ALA A 885 -20.95 -31.20 -13.87
N PRO A 886 -21.48 -32.42 -14.06
CA PRO A 886 -22.89 -32.65 -14.37
C PRO A 886 -23.76 -32.54 -13.11
N HIS A 887 -25.05 -32.28 -13.36
CA HIS A 887 -26.13 -32.18 -12.39
C HIS A 887 -26.22 -33.34 -11.40
#